data_AF-A0A222FEI5-F1
#
_entry.id   AF-A0A222FEI5-F1
#
_cell.length_a   1.000
_cell.length_b   1.000
_cell.length_c   1.000
_cell.angle_alpha   90.00
_cell.angle_beta   90.00
_cell.angle_gamma   90.00
#
_symmetry.space_group_name_H-M   'P 1'
#
loop_
_entity.id
_entity.type
_entity.pdbx_description
1 polymer ?
#
loop_
_entity_poly.entity_id
_entity_poly.type
_entity_poly.pdbx_seq_one_letter_code
_entity_poly.pdbx_strand_id
1 'polypeptide(L)'
;MALSQFSSNEQHIIRAFLLQEGRLPTQSELNLAFTKSSAASGLEASGLNIPASQAQSNTDFALAMYAAVGQDNPDTLGLQYWAAAAQQNRAQALIDFQFATQGDIETTFATELAAIDATLVPTNTDFDSGTDVDPTDPVDTVTTYVFNTTTANPYDDNQDGDTSVDPDSGKTDTGAPLTDAEKEEQASIKESYNHYIFNIGKDALDQDKSVATSNYTFKLSNQAGSVKEYEGYFMSPLFFATGGTGDGSIATINIYDHFAVANNEAETLTNSRTDVISFRLNGEKYAIVRNEAQQADQSADTETVVIADLGTANTYQELVDAINDGITALNARDGVTVNVTASLGASTGTTDQRDASNNPTGESVVYRPIELTAAQGELTNPLASGTTPGNQTGNGYNAFYSLDVIGGTLGVISTNLELDNVGYLSQGGSVNLAGQSQSDRGVELFNVKATDGVWLTELRSNPLRADIDYLETIDLTGDGYFKVGKQVDNGSFDVEDSANAGLVDVRHFDGAAFAGDIMLDADVTSDVIARDLNLRDDQAGAAGDNVTYTYNTSSGSDLLLLEVDGAVVEREDAAVAVNVGAGNDRVVLDLNFADAIELENQQDLNNVTVELGSGNDVYSTTEGEGNVVINAGSGNDTVYTDNTGDKATWLFNHEGAADLNNIDGKALSNQLMLGATLTVTFSGAGVAAINDANGGGVMGGAGGAVAGVDGIESAVTIELANGTAYGNQTDINQALKKAINDDAVLSKLLVATDGPDNTLIVTTLVDGEFDATDLNIDIAMPTYGDLNSAQRTTYLSSIQAASNNSSLGNLQVWGQATPADTDTLEAAFAPTFDDAYYTGVATEVLGQTGGAQAEQQTINFAAAMAAGVIDGAGTMVIGGINVAVLAGDNAATVATKVATALNGANATQFAPATTTLAATDDGAGIVTVTFPAIGDYAQLSFAAGGVTHDNGGAGTAMAPTITDDAVAYSAAALVDKDGSANTNVSDVTVDLGTGDDVVVLGSTVGADAAASDNDTVVFTGSNIGNNTIVNFGTTGNGIDQLDFTAYLTNQVTVEGSTSEASKSVFNNIVAADATLAFNEVQIITFTESAADNETLATLTTTALLNALNGVAGAEFGDGAGDIDSASSTAINARDVLITDANSTAGFDFIGDATKNIIMVENEANDGYYKVFEVTSTVYADAATAGANNGLYSSAVLLGTVDFGESVTGLATANLV
;
A
#
# COMPACT_ATOMS: atom_id res chain seq x y z
N MET A 1 48.55 -35.73 -31.58
CA MET A 1 47.47 -34.92 -30.96
C MET A 1 48.06 -34.15 -29.79
N ALA A 2 47.53 -32.97 -29.46
CA ALA A 2 48.01 -32.15 -28.34
C ALA A 2 47.06 -32.27 -27.14
N LEU A 3 47.56 -32.07 -25.91
CA LEU A 3 46.75 -32.12 -24.68
C LEU A 3 45.51 -31.19 -24.74
N SER A 4 45.60 -30.09 -25.50
CA SER A 4 44.51 -29.14 -25.75
C SER A 4 43.31 -29.72 -26.53
N GLN A 5 43.40 -30.95 -27.02
CA GLN A 5 42.29 -31.64 -27.71
C GLN A 5 41.40 -32.46 -26.76
N PHE A 6 41.75 -32.52 -25.47
CA PHE A 6 40.95 -33.12 -24.39
C PHE A 6 40.14 -32.02 -23.68
N SER A 7 39.01 -32.36 -23.05
CA SER A 7 38.23 -31.39 -22.26
C SER A 7 39.03 -30.85 -21.07
N SER A 8 38.66 -29.70 -20.50
CA SER A 8 39.38 -29.14 -19.34
C SER A 8 39.47 -30.15 -18.19
N ASN A 9 38.37 -30.88 -17.97
CA ASN A 9 38.28 -31.93 -16.97
C ASN A 9 39.20 -33.12 -17.29
N GLU A 10 39.25 -33.59 -18.53
CA GLU A 10 40.18 -34.66 -18.93
C GLU A 10 41.64 -34.22 -18.75
N GLN A 11 41.96 -32.97 -19.09
CA GLN A 11 43.29 -32.41 -18.91
C GLN A 11 43.69 -32.35 -17.43
N HIS A 12 42.78 -32.01 -16.52
CA HIS A 12 43.04 -31.99 -15.08
C HIS A 12 43.38 -33.37 -14.52
N ILE A 13 42.64 -34.41 -14.92
CA ILE A 13 42.93 -35.79 -14.51
C ILE A 13 44.30 -36.23 -15.06
N ILE A 14 44.58 -35.96 -16.34
CA ILE A 14 45.84 -36.33 -16.98
C ILE A 14 47.04 -35.65 -16.29
N ARG A 15 46.93 -34.36 -15.97
CA ARG A 15 47.99 -33.61 -15.26
C ARG A 15 48.20 -34.11 -13.84
N ALA A 16 47.13 -34.48 -13.13
CA ALA A 16 47.24 -35.06 -11.80
C ALA A 16 47.96 -36.43 -11.80
N PHE A 17 47.74 -37.27 -12.81
CA PHE A 17 48.50 -38.53 -12.99
C PHE A 17 49.99 -38.29 -13.27
N LEU A 18 50.31 -37.29 -14.10
CA LEU A 18 51.69 -36.90 -14.37
C LEU A 18 52.38 -36.37 -13.10
N LEU A 19 51.70 -35.51 -12.35
CA LEU A 19 52.24 -34.91 -11.14
C LEU A 19 52.49 -35.96 -10.03
N GLN A 20 51.56 -36.90 -9.86
CA GLN A 20 51.60 -37.84 -8.74
C GLN A 20 52.35 -39.15 -9.06
N GLU A 21 52.25 -39.66 -10.28
CA GLU A 21 52.86 -40.95 -10.69
C GLU A 21 53.88 -40.84 -11.82
N GLY A 22 54.05 -39.67 -12.45
CA GLY A 22 55.02 -39.46 -13.53
C GLY A 22 54.70 -40.23 -14.81
N ARG A 23 53.43 -40.58 -15.04
CA ARG A 23 52.95 -41.32 -16.22
C ARG A 23 51.60 -40.79 -16.70
N LEU A 24 51.23 -41.07 -17.95
CA LEU A 24 49.87 -40.87 -18.42
C LEU A 24 48.92 -41.93 -17.81
N PRO A 25 47.62 -41.58 -17.59
CA PRO A 25 46.61 -42.57 -17.27
C PRO A 25 46.37 -43.49 -18.48
N THR A 26 45.84 -44.68 -18.24
CA THR A 26 45.28 -45.54 -19.30
C THR A 26 43.87 -45.06 -19.66
N GLN A 27 43.39 -45.39 -20.86
CA GLN A 27 42.01 -45.00 -21.26
C GLN A 27 40.95 -45.53 -20.28
N SER A 28 41.17 -46.70 -19.67
CA SER A 28 40.25 -47.25 -18.68
C SER A 28 40.27 -46.48 -17.36
N GLU A 29 41.43 -45.98 -16.91
CA GLU A 29 41.54 -45.15 -15.71
C GLU A 29 40.91 -43.77 -15.96
N LEU A 30 41.13 -43.20 -17.15
CA LEU A 30 40.53 -41.93 -17.55
C LEU A 30 39.00 -42.05 -17.62
N ASN A 31 38.46 -43.04 -18.34
CA ASN A 31 37.02 -43.27 -18.42
C ASN A 31 36.39 -43.54 -17.05
N LEU A 32 37.10 -44.24 -16.15
CA LEU A 32 36.60 -44.53 -14.81
C LEU A 32 36.51 -43.25 -13.95
N ALA A 33 37.42 -42.29 -14.13
CA ALA A 33 37.34 -41.00 -13.47
C ALA A 33 36.01 -40.29 -13.80
N PHE A 34 35.56 -40.39 -15.05
CA PHE A 34 34.32 -39.76 -15.53
C PHE A 34 33.03 -40.50 -15.15
N THR A 35 33.12 -41.63 -14.44
CA THR A 35 31.94 -42.29 -13.83
C THR A 35 31.52 -41.67 -12.49
N LYS A 36 32.13 -40.55 -12.12
CA LYS A 36 31.91 -39.83 -10.86
C LYS A 36 31.47 -38.40 -11.15
N SER A 37 30.87 -37.75 -10.16
CA SER A 37 30.25 -36.44 -10.29
C SER A 37 31.22 -35.24 -10.14
N SER A 38 32.51 -35.48 -9.90
CA SER A 38 33.52 -34.41 -9.81
C SER A 38 34.94 -34.90 -10.13
N ALA A 39 35.84 -33.99 -10.51
CA ALA A 39 37.23 -34.31 -10.82
C ALA A 39 38.00 -34.94 -9.65
N ALA A 40 37.80 -34.44 -8.43
CA ALA A 40 38.46 -35.00 -7.24
C ALA A 40 37.95 -36.42 -6.92
N SER A 41 36.64 -36.65 -6.97
CA SER A 41 36.08 -38.00 -6.75
C SER A 41 36.40 -38.95 -7.90
N GLY A 42 36.50 -38.42 -9.13
CA GLY A 42 36.98 -39.11 -10.31
C GLY A 42 38.44 -39.54 -10.18
N LEU A 43 39.32 -38.69 -9.66
CA LEU A 43 40.71 -39.03 -9.37
C LEU A 43 40.83 -40.20 -8.39
N GLU A 44 40.08 -40.16 -7.29
CA GLU A 44 40.07 -41.25 -6.32
C GLU A 44 39.54 -42.55 -6.94
N ALA A 45 38.53 -42.47 -7.81
CA ALA A 45 37.96 -43.62 -8.51
C ALA A 45 38.87 -44.18 -9.61
N SER A 46 39.67 -43.33 -10.26
CA SER A 46 40.59 -43.69 -11.35
C SER A 46 41.74 -44.61 -10.92
N GLY A 47 41.91 -44.81 -9.60
CA GLY A 47 42.95 -45.66 -9.04
C GLY A 47 44.31 -44.98 -8.87
N LEU A 48 44.38 -43.65 -9.02
CA LEU A 48 45.60 -42.88 -8.75
C LEU A 48 46.04 -43.06 -7.29
N ASN A 49 47.32 -43.39 -7.07
CA ASN A 49 47.84 -43.61 -5.73
C ASN A 49 48.10 -42.27 -5.00
N ILE A 50 47.03 -41.70 -4.43
CA ILE A 50 47.09 -40.54 -3.54
C ILE A 50 47.36 -41.05 -2.11
N PRO A 51 48.52 -40.74 -1.50
CA PRO A 51 48.86 -41.22 -0.16
C PRO A 51 47.82 -40.75 0.85
N ALA A 52 47.28 -41.69 1.63
CA ALA A 52 46.40 -41.35 2.74
C ALA A 52 47.12 -40.46 3.78
N SER A 53 46.38 -39.61 4.49
CA SER A 53 46.94 -38.65 5.45
C SER A 53 47.78 -39.27 6.58
N GLN A 54 47.57 -40.56 6.87
CA GLN A 54 48.35 -41.29 7.87
C GLN A 54 49.68 -41.85 7.35
N ALA A 55 49.85 -41.97 6.03
CA ALA A 55 51.05 -42.54 5.40
C ALA A 55 52.14 -41.49 5.09
N GLN A 56 51.75 -40.22 4.95
CA GLN A 56 52.65 -39.09 4.65
C GLN A 56 52.06 -37.83 5.28
N SER A 57 52.88 -36.96 5.91
CA SER A 57 52.36 -35.71 6.48
C SER A 57 51.87 -34.74 5.38
N ASN A 58 50.95 -33.82 5.69
CA ASN A 58 50.43 -32.88 4.68
C ASN A 58 51.53 -31.96 4.13
N THR A 59 52.49 -31.57 4.96
CA THR A 59 53.66 -30.79 4.53
C THR A 59 54.57 -31.59 3.63
N ASP A 60 54.81 -32.88 3.93
CA ASP A 60 55.61 -33.74 3.04
C ASP A 60 54.90 -34.04 1.73
N PHE A 61 53.56 -34.11 1.74
CA PHE A 61 52.74 -34.27 0.53
C PHE A 61 52.83 -33.01 -0.36
N ALA A 62 52.67 -31.82 0.22
CA ALA A 62 52.87 -30.56 -0.49
C ALA A 62 54.30 -30.42 -1.03
N LEU A 63 55.32 -30.79 -0.25
CA LEU A 63 56.71 -30.77 -0.69
C LEU A 63 56.94 -31.72 -1.88
N ALA A 64 56.29 -32.89 -1.89
CA ALA A 64 56.37 -33.84 -3.00
C ALA A 64 55.72 -33.31 -4.28
N MET A 65 54.60 -32.58 -4.19
CA MET A 65 53.96 -31.93 -5.36
C MET A 65 54.90 -30.88 -5.98
N TYR A 66 55.55 -30.05 -5.16
CA TYR A 66 56.54 -29.07 -5.64
C TYR A 66 57.78 -29.75 -6.26
N ALA A 67 58.29 -30.82 -5.64
CA ALA A 67 59.42 -31.56 -6.18
C ALA A 67 59.10 -32.22 -7.54
N ALA A 68 57.86 -32.68 -7.75
CA ALA A 68 57.43 -33.31 -9.00
C ALA A 68 57.45 -32.35 -10.20
N VAL A 69 57.34 -31.04 -9.98
CA VAL A 69 57.52 -29.99 -11.00
C VAL A 69 58.92 -29.36 -10.99
N GLY A 70 59.88 -29.99 -10.29
CA GLY A 70 61.27 -29.55 -10.25
C GLY A 70 61.56 -28.36 -9.32
N GLN A 71 60.64 -28.03 -8.40
CA GLN A 71 60.81 -26.96 -7.41
C GLN A 71 61.17 -27.53 -6.03
N ASP A 72 62.44 -27.88 -5.83
CA ASP A 72 62.90 -28.55 -4.59
C ASP A 72 62.93 -27.65 -3.33
N ASN A 73 62.66 -26.34 -3.45
CA ASN A 73 62.63 -25.38 -2.33
C ASN A 73 61.50 -24.35 -2.50
N PRO A 74 60.23 -24.72 -2.24
CA PRO A 74 59.12 -23.78 -2.27
C PRO A 74 59.20 -22.77 -1.12
N ASP A 75 58.64 -21.57 -1.31
CA ASP A 75 58.57 -20.59 -0.23
C ASP A 75 57.68 -21.07 0.92
N THR A 76 57.92 -20.54 2.12
CA THR A 76 57.25 -21.00 3.35
C THR A 76 55.73 -20.80 3.30
N LEU A 77 55.23 -19.80 2.57
CA LEU A 77 53.81 -19.45 2.54
C LEU A 77 53.05 -20.40 1.61
N GLY A 78 53.57 -20.69 0.42
CA GLY A 78 53.03 -21.65 -0.52
C GLY A 78 53.06 -23.08 0.04
N LEU A 79 54.13 -23.47 0.72
CA LEU A 79 54.20 -24.77 1.40
C LEU A 79 53.15 -24.89 2.52
N GLN A 80 52.88 -23.82 3.27
CA GLN A 80 51.82 -23.80 4.29
C GLN A 80 50.43 -23.86 3.66
N TYR A 81 50.19 -23.10 2.58
CA TYR A 81 48.90 -23.07 1.88
C TYR A 81 48.53 -24.46 1.35
N TRP A 82 49.43 -25.11 0.60
CA TRP A 82 49.16 -26.43 0.03
C TRP A 82 49.13 -27.55 1.07
N ALA A 83 49.87 -27.42 2.18
CA ALA A 83 49.75 -28.34 3.30
C ALA A 83 48.37 -28.20 4.00
N ALA A 84 47.81 -26.98 4.07
CA ALA A 84 46.47 -26.74 4.60
C ALA A 84 45.38 -27.25 3.65
N ALA A 85 45.51 -27.02 2.34
CA ALA A 85 44.60 -27.55 1.33
C ALA A 85 44.57 -29.10 1.35
N ALA A 86 45.76 -29.72 1.44
CA ALA A 86 45.90 -31.18 1.55
C ALA A 86 45.32 -31.75 2.87
N GLN A 87 45.13 -30.93 3.91
CA GLN A 87 44.44 -31.35 5.13
C GLN A 87 42.93 -31.51 4.90
N GLN A 88 42.33 -30.67 4.05
CA GLN A 88 40.90 -30.70 3.77
C GLN A 88 40.56 -31.85 2.81
N ASN A 89 41.21 -31.88 1.64
CA ASN A 89 41.08 -32.98 0.68
C ASN A 89 42.34 -33.02 -0.21
N ARG A 90 43.03 -34.16 -0.23
CA ARG A 90 44.28 -34.31 -1.01
C ARG A 90 44.04 -34.41 -2.51
N ALA A 91 42.95 -35.03 -2.94
CA ALA A 91 42.60 -35.12 -4.36
C ALA A 91 42.25 -33.74 -4.92
N GLN A 92 41.48 -32.95 -4.16
CA GLN A 92 41.17 -31.57 -4.53
C GLN A 92 42.42 -30.69 -4.50
N ALA A 93 43.26 -30.80 -3.46
CA ALA A 93 44.52 -30.06 -3.39
C ALA A 93 45.47 -30.38 -4.57
N LEU A 94 45.49 -31.63 -5.05
CA LEU A 94 46.27 -32.02 -6.21
C LEU A 94 45.72 -31.41 -7.51
N ILE A 95 44.39 -31.33 -7.65
CA ILE A 95 43.72 -30.64 -8.76
C ILE A 95 44.03 -29.15 -8.75
N ASP A 96 43.88 -28.49 -7.61
CA ASP A 96 44.10 -27.05 -7.51
C ASP A 96 45.58 -26.71 -7.72
N PHE A 97 46.50 -27.56 -7.22
CA PHE A 97 47.93 -27.39 -7.42
C PHE A 97 48.33 -27.55 -8.89
N GLN A 98 47.85 -28.60 -9.59
CA GLN A 98 48.20 -28.78 -11.00
C GLN A 98 47.68 -27.65 -11.89
N PHE A 99 46.57 -27.02 -11.50
CA PHE A 99 46.03 -25.85 -12.20
C PHE A 99 46.99 -24.66 -12.06
N ALA A 100 47.44 -24.40 -10.84
CA ALA A 100 48.41 -23.34 -10.56
C ALA A 100 49.78 -23.55 -11.22
N THR A 101 50.22 -24.80 -11.43
CA THR A 101 51.54 -25.15 -11.98
C THR A 101 51.49 -25.79 -13.37
N GLN A 102 50.42 -25.58 -14.14
CA GLN A 102 50.18 -26.26 -15.41
C GLN A 102 51.36 -26.15 -16.39
N GLY A 103 51.93 -24.96 -16.56
CA GLY A 103 53.04 -24.73 -17.48
C GLY A 103 54.32 -25.48 -17.10
N ASP A 104 54.59 -25.63 -15.80
CA ASP A 104 55.74 -26.37 -15.29
C ASP A 104 55.57 -27.88 -15.47
N ILE A 105 54.34 -28.39 -15.28
CA ILE A 105 54.00 -29.81 -15.53
C ILE A 105 54.17 -30.14 -17.01
N GLU A 106 53.60 -29.34 -17.91
CA GLU A 106 53.68 -29.59 -19.35
C GLU A 106 55.12 -29.51 -19.89
N THR A 107 55.96 -28.67 -19.29
CA THR A 107 57.39 -28.60 -19.62
C THR A 107 58.17 -29.80 -19.08
N THR A 108 57.93 -30.18 -17.83
CA THR A 108 58.66 -31.26 -17.15
C THR A 108 58.35 -32.64 -17.72
N PHE A 109 57.08 -32.88 -18.10
CA PHE A 109 56.59 -34.15 -18.63
C PHE A 109 56.32 -34.11 -20.15
N ALA A 110 57.03 -33.24 -20.88
CA ALA A 110 56.84 -33.06 -22.31
C ALA A 110 57.08 -34.35 -23.13
N THR A 111 57.91 -35.27 -22.64
CA THR A 111 58.20 -36.55 -23.32
C THR A 111 57.02 -37.51 -23.20
N GLU A 112 56.39 -37.56 -22.04
CA GLU A 112 55.22 -38.37 -21.73
C GLU A 112 54.00 -37.85 -22.49
N LEU A 113 53.77 -36.53 -22.48
CA LEU A 113 52.68 -35.88 -23.22
C LEU A 113 52.80 -36.04 -24.74
N ALA A 114 54.02 -36.19 -25.28
CA ALA A 114 54.21 -36.48 -26.70
C ALA A 114 53.67 -37.85 -27.13
N ALA A 115 53.44 -38.78 -26.19
CA ALA A 115 52.88 -40.12 -26.44
C ALA A 115 51.36 -40.23 -26.19
N ILE A 116 50.69 -39.10 -25.90
CA ILE A 116 49.26 -39.08 -25.54
C ILE A 116 48.36 -39.64 -26.65
N ASP A 117 48.72 -39.38 -27.91
CA ASP A 117 47.92 -39.76 -29.07
C ASP A 117 48.01 -41.25 -29.45
N ALA A 118 49.00 -41.94 -28.88
CA ALA A 118 49.16 -43.39 -29.03
C ALA A 118 48.43 -44.17 -27.92
N THR A 119 47.99 -43.50 -26.85
CA THR A 119 47.52 -44.14 -25.61
C THR A 119 46.13 -43.71 -25.15
N LEU A 120 45.69 -42.50 -25.49
CA LEU A 120 44.41 -41.93 -25.06
C LEU A 120 43.61 -41.36 -26.25
N VAL A 121 42.28 -41.41 -26.13
CA VAL A 121 41.29 -40.87 -27.06
C VAL A 121 40.38 -39.92 -26.27
N PRO A 122 40.18 -38.67 -26.73
CA PRO A 122 39.27 -37.73 -26.07
C PRO A 122 37.82 -38.20 -26.26
N THR A 123 37.09 -38.33 -25.17
CA THR A 123 35.66 -38.66 -25.18
C THR A 123 34.96 -37.52 -24.45
N ASN A 124 34.28 -36.65 -25.19
CA ASN A 124 33.68 -35.42 -24.66
C ASN A 124 32.49 -35.74 -23.75
N THR A 125 32.75 -36.06 -22.49
CA THR A 125 31.75 -36.28 -21.44
C THR A 125 32.26 -35.64 -20.15
N ASP A 126 31.58 -34.58 -19.69
CA ASP A 126 31.77 -34.04 -18.35
C ASP A 126 31.33 -35.06 -17.29
N PHE A 127 31.81 -34.88 -16.05
CA PHE A 127 31.54 -35.77 -14.92
C PHE A 127 30.03 -36.02 -14.75
N ASP A 128 29.60 -37.26 -14.98
CA ASP A 128 28.19 -37.67 -15.01
C ASP A 128 27.51 -37.45 -13.65
N SER A 129 26.68 -36.41 -13.56
CA SER A 129 25.70 -36.21 -12.49
C SER A 129 24.54 -37.19 -12.73
N GLY A 130 24.78 -38.45 -12.39
CA GLY A 130 24.00 -39.59 -12.85
C GLY A 130 22.49 -39.39 -12.96
N THR A 131 22.01 -39.52 -14.21
CA THR A 131 20.88 -40.38 -14.62
C THR A 131 20.99 -40.57 -16.13
N ASP A 132 21.24 -41.79 -16.59
CA ASP A 132 21.20 -42.16 -18.01
C ASP A 132 20.07 -43.18 -18.24
N VAL A 133 19.07 -42.79 -19.05
CA VAL A 133 18.33 -43.70 -19.94
C VAL A 133 17.94 -42.94 -21.21
N ASP A 134 18.66 -43.22 -22.30
CA ASP A 134 18.29 -43.15 -23.74
C ASP A 134 18.01 -41.76 -24.39
N PRO A 135 18.58 -41.44 -25.57
CA PRO A 135 18.64 -40.10 -26.13
C PRO A 135 17.49 -39.85 -27.10
N THR A 136 16.33 -39.41 -26.62
CA THR A 136 15.30 -38.73 -27.42
C THR A 136 14.38 -37.91 -26.51
N ASP A 137 14.88 -36.79 -26.01
CA ASP A 137 14.18 -35.49 -25.87
C ASP A 137 15.04 -34.58 -24.97
N PRO A 138 15.39 -33.35 -25.39
CA PRO A 138 16.00 -32.39 -24.48
C PRO A 138 14.91 -31.83 -23.55
N VAL A 139 14.98 -32.17 -22.26
CA VAL A 139 14.23 -31.46 -21.22
C VAL A 139 14.85 -30.07 -21.03
N ASP A 140 14.00 -29.05 -21.03
CA ASP A 140 14.30 -27.65 -20.74
C ASP A 140 15.11 -27.50 -19.45
N THR A 141 16.33 -26.96 -19.54
CA THR A 141 17.13 -26.59 -18.36
C THR A 141 16.91 -25.13 -18.04
N VAL A 142 16.29 -24.87 -16.88
CA VAL A 142 16.14 -23.53 -16.27
C VAL A 142 17.52 -22.85 -16.16
N THR A 143 17.64 -21.62 -16.65
CA THR A 143 18.87 -20.82 -16.61
C THR A 143 18.80 -19.80 -15.48
N THR A 144 19.66 -19.94 -14.47
CA THR A 144 19.72 -19.02 -13.32
C THR A 144 20.81 -17.96 -13.51
N TYR A 145 20.43 -16.70 -13.38
CA TYR A 145 21.32 -15.55 -13.27
C TYR A 145 21.43 -15.11 -11.81
N VAL A 146 22.64 -14.81 -11.35
CA VAL A 146 22.87 -14.28 -10.00
C VAL A 146 23.46 -12.88 -10.14
N PHE A 147 22.78 -11.87 -9.58
CA PHE A 147 23.36 -10.56 -9.40
C PHE A 147 24.46 -10.67 -8.35
N ASN A 148 25.73 -10.58 -8.76
CA ASN A 148 26.87 -10.96 -7.91
C ASN A 148 27.16 -9.88 -6.85
N THR A 149 26.92 -10.19 -5.57
CA THR A 149 27.27 -9.35 -4.41
C THR A 149 28.65 -9.68 -3.82
N THR A 150 29.41 -10.62 -4.41
CA THR A 150 30.62 -11.19 -3.83
C THR A 150 31.93 -10.83 -4.55
N THR A 151 32.44 -9.63 -4.25
CA THR A 151 33.88 -9.45 -4.06
C THR A 151 34.16 -8.90 -2.66
N ALA A 152 34.21 -9.84 -1.70
CA ALA A 152 34.93 -9.82 -0.43
C ALA A 152 35.40 -8.47 0.17
N ASN A 153 34.59 -7.85 1.03
CA ASN A 153 34.84 -7.58 2.46
C ASN A 153 33.57 -6.97 3.10
N PRO A 154 33.24 -7.22 4.37
CA PRO A 154 32.13 -6.54 5.02
C PRO A 154 32.49 -5.07 5.27
N TYR A 155 31.60 -4.16 4.87
CA TYR A 155 31.47 -2.78 5.34
C TYR A 155 32.72 -1.87 5.32
N ASP A 156 32.77 -0.96 4.33
CA ASP A 156 33.30 0.39 4.51
C ASP A 156 32.33 1.35 3.78
N ASP A 157 31.50 2.08 4.54
CA ASP A 157 30.47 3.00 4.04
C ASP A 157 31.03 4.32 3.50
N ASN A 158 32.34 4.39 3.29
CA ASN A 158 33.04 5.62 2.95
C ASN A 158 34.11 5.35 1.90
N GLN A 159 33.72 5.25 0.63
CA GLN A 159 34.53 5.78 -0.49
C GLN A 159 33.84 5.64 -1.86
N ASP A 160 33.82 6.78 -2.59
CA ASP A 160 33.64 6.95 -4.05
C ASP A 160 34.68 6.17 -4.89
N GLY A 161 34.87 4.88 -4.64
CA GLY A 161 36.00 4.15 -5.19
C GLY A 161 35.87 2.64 -5.09
N ASP A 162 34.72 2.09 -5.48
CA ASP A 162 34.73 0.70 -5.92
C ASP A 162 35.62 0.60 -7.17
N THR A 163 36.63 -0.26 -7.10
CA THR A 163 37.56 -0.50 -8.21
C THR A 163 37.61 -1.99 -8.53
N SER A 164 36.47 -2.68 -8.36
CA SER A 164 36.32 -4.01 -8.93
C SER A 164 36.56 -3.92 -10.44
N VAL A 165 37.63 -4.60 -10.88
CA VAL A 165 38.02 -4.67 -12.28
C VAL A 165 37.37 -5.93 -12.84
N ASP A 166 36.53 -5.75 -13.86
CA ASP A 166 36.00 -6.87 -14.64
C ASP A 166 37.19 -7.71 -15.20
N PRO A 167 37.27 -9.01 -14.87
CA PRO A 167 38.36 -9.86 -15.33
C PRO A 167 38.42 -10.05 -16.85
N ASP A 168 37.34 -9.77 -17.60
CA ASP A 168 37.29 -9.92 -19.06
C ASP A 168 37.50 -8.60 -19.83
N SER A 169 37.06 -7.44 -19.32
CA SER A 169 37.23 -6.13 -20.00
C SER A 169 38.34 -5.23 -19.45
N GLY A 170 38.81 -5.47 -18.22
CA GLY A 170 39.82 -4.61 -17.57
C GLY A 170 39.34 -3.19 -17.23
N LYS A 171 38.03 -2.92 -17.32
CA LYS A 171 37.41 -1.65 -16.90
C LYS A 171 36.99 -1.73 -15.43
N THR A 172 37.11 -0.61 -14.72
CA THR A 172 36.67 -0.45 -13.32
C THR A 172 35.19 -0.10 -13.29
N ASP A 173 34.38 -0.88 -12.58
CA ASP A 173 32.99 -0.54 -12.29
C ASP A 173 32.96 0.62 -11.29
N THR A 174 32.44 1.78 -11.72
CA THR A 174 32.36 2.98 -10.88
C THR A 174 31.07 3.04 -10.05
N GLY A 175 30.19 2.04 -10.14
CA GLY A 175 28.92 1.99 -9.40
C GLY A 175 27.90 3.07 -9.78
N ALA A 176 28.12 3.79 -10.89
CA ALA A 176 27.21 4.82 -11.38
C ALA A 176 26.12 4.20 -12.28
N PRO A 177 24.86 4.69 -12.23
CA PRO A 177 23.82 4.27 -13.17
C PRO A 177 24.24 4.54 -14.62
N LEU A 178 24.02 3.56 -15.51
CA LEU A 178 24.23 3.77 -16.94
C LEU A 178 23.04 4.58 -17.51
N THR A 179 23.30 5.53 -18.40
CA THR A 179 22.22 6.14 -19.19
C THR A 179 21.67 5.14 -20.21
N ASP A 180 20.44 5.32 -20.71
CA ASP A 180 19.85 4.37 -21.69
C ASP A 180 20.67 4.25 -22.98
N ALA A 181 21.33 5.35 -23.39
CA ALA A 181 22.24 5.34 -24.53
C ALA A 181 23.50 4.48 -24.26
N GLU A 182 24.01 4.50 -23.03
CA GLU A 182 25.12 3.64 -22.62
C GLU A 182 24.65 2.19 -22.46
N LYS A 183 23.47 1.93 -21.89
CA LYS A 183 22.86 0.60 -21.82
C LYS A 183 22.69 0.00 -23.22
N GLU A 184 22.22 0.79 -24.20
CA GLU A 184 22.05 0.36 -25.58
C GLU A 184 23.40 0.07 -26.29
N GLU A 185 24.44 0.86 -26.00
CA GLU A 185 25.80 0.59 -26.48
C GLU A 185 26.37 -0.70 -25.85
N GLN A 186 26.22 -0.89 -24.54
CA GLN A 186 26.69 -2.08 -23.81
C GLN A 186 25.96 -3.35 -24.25
N ALA A 187 24.64 -3.26 -24.44
CA ALA A 187 23.83 -4.35 -24.96
C ALA A 187 24.30 -4.82 -26.34
N SER A 188 24.89 -3.94 -27.15
CA SER A 188 25.44 -4.28 -28.47
C SER A 188 26.80 -5.01 -28.44
N ILE A 189 27.56 -4.89 -27.34
CA ILE A 189 28.93 -5.45 -27.20
C ILE A 189 29.03 -6.70 -26.31
N LYS A 190 27.92 -7.15 -25.71
CA LYS A 190 27.81 -8.32 -24.82
C LYS A 190 28.57 -8.23 -23.49
N GLU A 191 28.95 -7.04 -23.02
CA GLU A 191 29.58 -6.89 -21.70
C GLU A 191 28.46 -6.94 -20.63
N SER A 192 28.39 -8.04 -19.85
CA SER A 192 27.51 -8.13 -18.68
C SER A 192 28.26 -7.60 -17.46
N TYR A 193 27.61 -6.75 -16.67
CA TYR A 193 28.17 -6.19 -15.43
C TYR A 193 27.53 -6.85 -14.20
N ASN A 194 28.11 -6.67 -13.02
CA ASN A 194 27.60 -7.28 -11.78
C ASN A 194 26.13 -6.89 -11.45
N HIS A 195 25.66 -5.74 -11.96
CA HIS A 195 24.29 -5.26 -11.78
C HIS A 195 23.44 -5.25 -13.07
N TYR A 196 24.03 -5.39 -14.27
CA TYR A 196 23.32 -5.31 -15.55
C TYR A 196 23.56 -6.57 -16.39
N ILE A 197 22.48 -7.28 -16.74
CA ILE A 197 22.52 -8.49 -17.55
C ILE A 197 21.82 -8.22 -18.87
N PHE A 198 22.58 -8.28 -19.97
CA PHE A 198 22.08 -8.00 -21.31
C PHE A 198 22.05 -9.26 -22.19
N ASN A 199 21.26 -9.21 -23.25
CA ASN A 199 21.16 -10.25 -24.27
C ASN A 199 20.71 -11.62 -23.71
N ILE A 200 19.79 -11.61 -22.74
CA ILE A 200 19.29 -12.85 -22.14
C ILE A 200 18.58 -13.69 -23.22
N GLY A 201 18.94 -14.98 -23.23
CA GLY A 201 18.51 -15.99 -24.19
C GLY A 201 19.12 -15.89 -25.60
N LYS A 202 20.13 -15.04 -25.81
CA LYS A 202 20.91 -14.99 -27.05
C LYS A 202 21.39 -16.36 -27.54
N ASP A 203 21.87 -17.20 -26.63
CA ASP A 203 22.39 -18.52 -26.99
C ASP A 203 21.30 -19.45 -27.52
N ALA A 204 20.07 -19.30 -27.04
CA ALA A 204 18.94 -20.03 -27.57
C ALA A 204 18.55 -19.53 -28.96
N LEU A 205 18.54 -18.21 -29.15
CA LEU A 205 18.34 -17.60 -30.47
C LEU A 205 19.41 -18.05 -31.48
N ASP A 206 20.69 -18.03 -31.09
CA ASP A 206 21.81 -18.46 -31.93
C ASP A 206 21.76 -19.97 -32.25
N GLN A 207 21.08 -20.76 -31.41
CA GLN A 207 20.86 -22.20 -31.59
C GLN A 207 19.51 -22.54 -32.25
N ASP A 208 18.70 -21.55 -32.65
CA ASP A 208 17.34 -21.73 -33.17
C ASP A 208 16.45 -22.61 -32.23
N LYS A 209 16.59 -22.35 -30.93
CA LYS A 209 15.80 -22.95 -29.84
C LYS A 209 14.81 -21.91 -29.31
N SER A 210 13.54 -22.31 -29.18
CA SER A 210 12.56 -21.54 -28.42
C SER A 210 12.74 -21.86 -26.95
N VAL A 211 12.82 -20.84 -26.11
CA VAL A 211 12.79 -20.95 -24.64
C VAL A 211 12.01 -19.77 -24.12
N ALA A 212 11.13 -20.03 -23.16
CA ALA A 212 10.33 -19.00 -22.55
C ALA A 212 11.09 -18.20 -21.50
N THR A 213 10.65 -16.97 -21.25
CA THR A 213 11.17 -16.11 -20.17
C THR A 213 10.98 -16.73 -18.77
N SER A 214 10.00 -17.64 -18.62
CA SER A 214 9.75 -18.39 -17.38
C SER A 214 10.77 -19.49 -17.09
N ASN A 215 11.60 -19.85 -18.08
CA ASN A 215 12.75 -20.74 -17.88
C ASN A 215 13.97 -20.00 -17.29
N TYR A 216 13.87 -18.69 -17.04
CA TYR A 216 14.93 -17.89 -16.44
C TYR A 216 14.60 -17.53 -15.00
N THR A 217 15.61 -17.58 -14.14
CA THR A 217 15.51 -17.18 -12.73
C THR A 217 16.60 -16.16 -12.42
N PHE A 218 16.22 -15.02 -11.86
CA PHE A 218 17.17 -14.02 -11.36
C PHE A 218 17.27 -14.14 -9.86
N LYS A 219 18.49 -14.14 -9.33
CA LYS A 219 18.73 -14.21 -7.89
C LYS A 219 19.49 -12.98 -7.41
N LEU A 220 18.95 -12.32 -6.39
CA LEU A 220 19.61 -11.26 -5.63
C LEU A 220 19.71 -11.71 -4.17
N SER A 221 20.90 -11.62 -3.58
CA SER A 221 21.07 -12.06 -2.18
C SER A 221 22.09 -11.24 -1.41
N ASN A 222 21.83 -11.04 -0.11
CA ASN A 222 22.71 -10.33 0.83
C ASN A 222 23.10 -8.92 0.35
N GLN A 223 22.11 -8.18 -0.16
CA GLN A 223 22.30 -6.83 -0.69
C GLN A 223 21.92 -5.78 0.36
N ALA A 224 22.66 -4.67 0.41
CA ALA A 224 22.36 -3.51 1.25
C ALA A 224 22.61 -2.20 0.50
N GLY A 225 21.76 -1.19 0.75
CA GLY A 225 21.86 0.17 0.20
C GLY A 225 20.90 0.44 -0.96
N SER A 226 20.21 1.58 -0.89
CA SER A 226 19.11 1.96 -1.80
C SER A 226 19.50 2.49 -3.18
N VAL A 227 20.79 2.75 -3.41
CA VAL A 227 21.28 3.47 -4.60
C VAL A 227 21.52 2.56 -5.81
N LYS A 228 21.44 1.23 -5.66
CA LYS A 228 21.81 0.28 -6.72
C LYS A 228 20.58 -0.20 -7.50
N GLU A 229 20.65 -0.09 -8.82
CA GLU A 229 19.68 -0.69 -9.75
C GLU A 229 20.22 -2.02 -10.30
N TYR A 230 19.42 -3.07 -10.22
CA TYR A 230 19.71 -4.41 -10.74
C TYR A 230 18.81 -4.69 -11.94
N GLU A 231 19.40 -4.82 -13.13
CA GLU A 231 18.64 -4.86 -14.36
C GLU A 231 18.95 -6.08 -15.23
N GLY A 232 17.90 -6.67 -15.82
CA GLY A 232 17.97 -7.78 -16.76
C GLY A 232 17.19 -7.49 -18.03
N TYR A 233 17.84 -7.62 -19.20
CA TYR A 233 17.25 -7.36 -20.51
C TYR A 233 17.24 -8.58 -21.45
N PHE A 234 16.04 -9.05 -21.80
CA PHE A 234 15.80 -10.15 -22.74
C PHE A 234 15.89 -9.71 -24.21
N MET A 235 16.43 -10.54 -25.10
CA MET A 235 16.44 -10.24 -26.54
C MET A 235 15.09 -10.54 -27.21
N SER A 236 14.58 -9.64 -28.05
CA SER A 236 13.54 -9.95 -29.04
C SER A 236 14.16 -10.86 -30.11
N PRO A 237 13.69 -12.11 -30.32
CA PRO A 237 12.29 -12.56 -30.29
C PRO A 237 11.92 -13.54 -29.16
N LEU A 238 12.67 -13.64 -28.05
CA LEU A 238 12.43 -14.64 -26.99
C LEU A 238 11.23 -14.31 -26.07
N PHE A 239 10.46 -13.30 -26.45
CA PHE A 239 9.21 -12.89 -25.80
C PHE A 239 8.04 -13.71 -26.33
N PHE A 240 7.84 -14.90 -25.79
CA PHE A 240 6.63 -15.67 -26.04
C PHE A 240 5.86 -15.87 -24.73
N ALA A 241 4.56 -15.60 -24.80
CA ALA A 241 3.57 -15.99 -23.82
C ALA A 241 3.71 -17.49 -23.49
N THR A 242 4.01 -17.85 -22.24
CA THR A 242 3.91 -19.25 -21.81
C THR A 242 2.46 -19.60 -21.52
N GLY A 243 1.81 -20.35 -22.40
CA GLY A 243 0.92 -21.41 -21.93
C GLY A 243 1.84 -22.52 -21.44
N GLY A 244 1.84 -22.83 -20.14
CA GLY A 244 2.65 -23.93 -19.60
C GLY A 244 2.51 -25.20 -20.45
N THR A 245 3.48 -26.10 -20.40
CA THR A 245 3.60 -27.30 -21.26
C THR A 245 2.39 -28.27 -21.24
N GLY A 246 1.29 -27.94 -20.55
CA GLY A 246 0.03 -28.70 -20.48
C GLY A 246 -1.25 -28.02 -21.00
N ASP A 247 -1.29 -26.70 -21.22
CA ASP A 247 -2.58 -25.96 -21.31
C ASP A 247 -3.00 -25.47 -22.71
N GLY A 248 -2.18 -25.74 -23.74
CA GLY A 248 -2.45 -25.32 -25.12
C GLY A 248 -1.83 -23.96 -25.46
N SER A 249 -1.84 -23.58 -26.74
CA SER A 249 -1.20 -22.34 -27.21
C SER A 249 -1.85 -21.84 -28.50
N ILE A 250 -1.74 -20.54 -28.78
CA ILE A 250 -2.16 -19.96 -30.07
C ILE A 250 -1.01 -19.13 -30.65
N ALA A 251 -0.80 -19.23 -31.95
CA ALA A 251 0.24 -18.50 -32.65
C ALA A 251 -0.32 -17.81 -33.91
N THR A 252 -0.01 -16.53 -34.10
CA THR A 252 -0.58 -15.73 -35.17
C THR A 252 0.39 -15.57 -36.34
N ILE A 253 -0.16 -15.68 -37.56
CA ILE A 253 0.54 -15.48 -38.82
C ILE A 253 -0.10 -14.33 -39.58
N ASN A 254 0.66 -13.26 -39.77
CA ASN A 254 0.25 -12.11 -40.57
C ASN A 254 0.76 -12.26 -42.02
N ILE A 255 -0.17 -12.23 -42.98
CA ILE A 255 0.15 -12.34 -44.42
C ILE A 255 -0.54 -11.21 -45.15
N TYR A 256 0.21 -10.40 -45.90
CA TYR A 256 -0.34 -9.28 -46.65
C TYR A 256 0.47 -8.95 -47.91
N ASP A 257 -0.20 -8.29 -48.86
CA ASP A 257 0.40 -7.74 -50.08
C ASP A 257 0.39 -6.22 -50.03
N HIS A 258 1.56 -5.59 -49.91
CA HIS A 258 1.69 -4.12 -49.94
C HIS A 258 1.16 -3.46 -51.22
N PHE A 259 0.98 -4.21 -52.31
CA PHE A 259 0.45 -3.71 -53.58
C PHE A 259 -1.06 -3.97 -53.76
N ALA A 260 -1.72 -4.54 -52.75
CA ALA A 260 -3.16 -4.79 -52.76
C ALA A 260 -3.95 -3.47 -52.83
N VAL A 261 -5.22 -3.59 -53.20
CA VAL A 261 -6.15 -2.46 -53.22
C VAL A 261 -6.30 -1.91 -51.80
N ALA A 262 -6.09 -0.60 -51.63
CA ALA A 262 -6.20 0.05 -50.34
C ALA A 262 -7.58 -0.19 -49.71
N ASN A 263 -7.59 -0.40 -48.40
CA ASN A 263 -8.80 -0.55 -47.58
C ASN A 263 -9.76 -1.67 -48.05
N ASN A 264 -9.25 -2.72 -48.72
CA ASN A 264 -10.05 -3.84 -49.21
C ASN A 264 -9.46 -5.20 -48.84
N GLU A 265 -9.89 -5.73 -47.69
CA GLU A 265 -9.45 -7.03 -47.16
C GLU A 265 -9.68 -8.21 -48.14
N ALA A 266 -10.79 -8.18 -48.90
CA ALA A 266 -11.19 -9.28 -49.77
C ALA A 266 -10.27 -9.45 -50.99
N GLU A 267 -9.51 -8.41 -51.35
CA GLU A 267 -8.55 -8.46 -52.46
C GLU A 267 -7.10 -8.52 -51.98
N THR A 268 -6.84 -8.53 -50.66
CA THR A 268 -5.49 -8.44 -50.10
C THR A 268 -4.58 -9.61 -50.48
N LEU A 269 -5.12 -10.81 -50.68
CA LEU A 269 -4.31 -11.97 -51.07
C LEU A 269 -4.25 -12.19 -52.60
N THR A 270 -4.92 -11.37 -53.41
CA THR A 270 -5.08 -11.62 -54.86
C THR A 270 -3.77 -11.66 -55.65
N ASN A 271 -2.74 -10.92 -55.21
CA ASN A 271 -1.42 -10.94 -55.85
C ASN A 271 -0.34 -11.65 -55.03
N SER A 272 -0.71 -12.18 -53.86
CA SER A 272 0.19 -12.98 -53.02
C SER A 272 -0.05 -14.46 -53.29
N ARG A 273 0.98 -15.28 -53.11
CA ARG A 273 0.82 -16.74 -53.14
C ARG A 273 1.66 -17.33 -52.03
N THR A 274 1.01 -18.01 -51.10
CA THR A 274 1.65 -18.77 -50.03
C THR A 274 2.25 -20.07 -50.57
N ASP A 275 3.53 -20.29 -50.30
CA ASP A 275 4.30 -21.47 -50.74
C ASP A 275 4.55 -22.45 -49.59
N VAL A 276 4.77 -21.94 -48.37
CA VAL A 276 5.05 -22.73 -47.16
C VAL A 276 4.39 -22.09 -45.95
N ILE A 277 3.77 -22.91 -45.11
CA ILE A 277 3.44 -22.61 -43.71
C ILE A 277 4.18 -23.63 -42.86
N SER A 278 5.08 -23.19 -41.99
CA SER A 278 5.79 -24.05 -41.04
C SER A 278 5.56 -23.58 -39.62
N PHE A 279 5.62 -24.49 -38.65
CA PHE A 279 5.51 -24.19 -37.23
C PHE A 279 6.19 -25.31 -36.44
N ARG A 280 6.43 -25.07 -35.15
CA ARG A 280 6.86 -26.10 -34.21
C ARG A 280 5.75 -26.37 -33.20
N LEU A 281 5.59 -27.62 -32.82
CA LEU A 281 4.72 -28.04 -31.72
C LEU A 281 5.56 -28.87 -30.75
N ASN A 282 5.70 -28.42 -29.51
CA ASN A 282 6.56 -29.04 -28.49
C ASN A 282 8.00 -29.30 -29.01
N GLY A 283 8.56 -28.35 -29.76
CA GLY A 283 9.90 -28.44 -30.33
C GLY A 283 10.02 -29.23 -31.66
N GLU A 284 9.05 -30.07 -32.02
CA GLU A 284 9.04 -30.80 -33.30
C GLU A 284 8.63 -29.91 -34.47
N LYS A 285 9.27 -30.07 -35.64
CA LYS A 285 9.08 -29.20 -36.81
C LYS A 285 8.04 -29.76 -37.78
N TYR A 286 7.10 -28.92 -38.17
CA TYR A 286 6.04 -29.23 -39.12
C TYR A 286 6.01 -28.22 -40.25
N ALA A 287 5.75 -28.66 -41.49
CA ALA A 287 5.51 -27.75 -42.60
C ALA A 287 4.48 -28.26 -43.61
N ILE A 288 3.58 -27.36 -43.99
CA ILE A 288 2.59 -27.50 -45.05
C ILE A 288 3.13 -26.75 -46.25
N VAL A 289 3.44 -27.47 -47.33
CA VAL A 289 4.09 -26.92 -48.51
C VAL A 289 3.22 -27.07 -49.75
N ARG A 290 3.37 -26.16 -50.71
CA ARG A 290 2.53 -26.15 -51.92
C ARG A 290 2.79 -27.31 -52.88
N ASN A 291 4.05 -27.75 -53.01
CA ASN A 291 4.46 -28.76 -53.98
C ASN A 291 5.74 -29.48 -53.55
N GLU A 292 6.07 -30.58 -54.26
CA GLU A 292 7.25 -31.39 -54.01
C GLU A 292 8.58 -30.62 -54.11
N ALA A 293 8.64 -29.51 -54.86
CA ALA A 293 9.86 -28.70 -54.94
C ALA A 293 10.10 -27.94 -53.63
N GLN A 294 9.05 -27.33 -53.06
CA GLN A 294 9.13 -26.68 -51.75
C GLN A 294 9.34 -27.68 -50.61
N GLN A 295 8.86 -28.91 -50.77
CA GLN A 295 9.14 -30.00 -49.84
C GLN A 295 10.63 -30.36 -49.79
N ALA A 296 11.30 -30.36 -50.96
CA ALA A 296 12.73 -30.67 -51.05
C ALA A 296 13.64 -29.57 -50.46
N ASP A 297 13.12 -28.36 -50.29
CA ASP A 297 13.82 -27.22 -49.70
C ASP A 297 13.72 -27.20 -48.15
N GLN A 298 12.84 -28.02 -47.55
CA GLN A 298 12.72 -28.14 -46.09
C GLN A 298 13.84 -28.99 -45.49
N SER A 299 14.16 -28.73 -44.21
CA SER A 299 15.16 -29.52 -43.49
C SER A 299 14.70 -30.97 -43.30
N ALA A 300 15.65 -31.90 -43.23
CA ALA A 300 15.35 -33.34 -43.19
C ALA A 300 14.64 -33.81 -41.89
N ASP A 301 14.68 -32.97 -40.85
CA ASP A 301 14.01 -33.15 -39.54
C ASP A 301 12.60 -32.52 -39.49
N THR A 302 12.10 -31.94 -40.59
CA THR A 302 10.77 -31.35 -40.67
C THR A 302 9.76 -32.35 -41.23
N GLU A 303 8.66 -32.59 -40.50
CA GLU A 303 7.53 -33.37 -40.99
C GLU A 303 6.70 -32.54 -41.99
N THR A 304 6.61 -33.02 -43.24
CA THR A 304 6.09 -32.25 -44.36
C THR A 304 4.90 -32.89 -45.07
N VAL A 305 3.94 -32.07 -45.47
CA VAL A 305 2.78 -32.43 -46.29
C VAL A 305 2.63 -31.49 -47.48
N VAL A 306 2.19 -32.01 -48.63
CA VAL A 306 1.95 -31.23 -49.83
C VAL A 306 0.46 -30.89 -49.99
N ILE A 307 0.10 -29.60 -49.91
CA ILE A 307 -1.26 -29.08 -50.16
C ILE A 307 -1.20 -28.04 -51.28
N ALA A 308 -1.67 -28.39 -52.48
CA ALA A 308 -1.63 -27.50 -53.64
C ALA A 308 -2.47 -26.24 -53.44
N ASP A 309 -3.58 -26.35 -52.68
CA ASP A 309 -4.55 -25.28 -52.46
C ASP A 309 -3.97 -24.09 -51.67
N LEU A 310 -2.88 -24.32 -50.92
CA LEU A 310 -2.09 -23.27 -50.26
C LEU A 310 -1.63 -22.18 -51.25
N GLY A 311 -1.35 -22.58 -52.50
CA GLY A 311 -0.90 -21.68 -53.55
C GLY A 311 -1.99 -21.10 -54.44
N THR A 312 -3.25 -21.43 -54.19
CA THR A 312 -4.39 -20.96 -54.98
C THR A 312 -5.44 -20.22 -54.17
N ALA A 313 -5.28 -20.16 -52.84
CA ALA A 313 -6.12 -19.36 -51.96
C ALA A 313 -6.01 -17.87 -52.29
N ASN A 314 -7.15 -17.22 -52.57
CA ASN A 314 -7.24 -15.79 -52.87
C ASN A 314 -7.98 -15.02 -51.77
N THR A 315 -8.52 -15.72 -50.77
CA THR A 315 -9.15 -15.16 -49.57
C THR A 315 -8.52 -15.76 -48.31
N TYR A 316 -8.57 -15.05 -47.18
CA TYR A 316 -8.04 -15.58 -45.92
C TYR A 316 -8.76 -16.86 -45.48
N GLN A 317 -10.06 -16.99 -45.75
CA GLN A 317 -10.81 -18.21 -45.44
C GLN A 317 -10.32 -19.41 -46.27
N GLU A 318 -10.10 -19.25 -47.58
CA GLU A 318 -9.53 -20.31 -48.42
C GLU A 318 -8.12 -20.71 -47.95
N LEU A 319 -7.34 -19.76 -47.41
CA LEU A 319 -6.01 -20.03 -46.88
C LEU A 319 -6.07 -20.81 -45.56
N VAL A 320 -6.99 -20.45 -44.65
CA VAL A 320 -7.27 -21.20 -43.41
C VAL A 320 -7.72 -22.62 -43.72
N ASP A 321 -8.62 -22.80 -44.69
CA ASP A 321 -9.10 -24.12 -45.11
C ASP A 321 -7.94 -24.98 -45.62
N ALA A 322 -7.05 -24.42 -46.46
CA ALA A 322 -5.86 -25.12 -46.96
C ALA A 322 -4.86 -25.49 -45.84
N ILE A 323 -4.72 -24.66 -44.81
CA ILE A 323 -3.87 -24.97 -43.64
C ILE A 323 -4.48 -26.12 -42.84
N ASN A 324 -5.79 -26.08 -42.56
CA ASN A 324 -6.49 -27.15 -41.83
C ASN A 324 -6.47 -28.50 -42.57
N ASP A 325 -6.58 -28.47 -43.89
CA ASP A 325 -6.39 -29.66 -44.74
C ASP A 325 -4.97 -30.22 -44.61
N GLY A 326 -3.96 -29.34 -44.56
CA GLY A 326 -2.57 -29.70 -44.29
C GLY A 326 -2.37 -30.35 -42.93
N ILE A 327 -2.93 -29.77 -41.87
CA ILE A 327 -2.84 -30.34 -40.51
C ILE A 327 -3.53 -31.71 -40.46
N THR A 328 -4.69 -31.85 -41.09
CA THR A 328 -5.39 -33.14 -41.20
C THR A 328 -4.53 -34.20 -41.90
N ALA A 329 -3.80 -33.80 -42.94
CA ALA A 329 -2.92 -34.69 -43.68
C ALA A 329 -1.60 -34.99 -42.95
N LEU A 330 -1.09 -34.10 -42.09
CA LEU A 330 0.00 -34.41 -41.15
C LEU A 330 -0.44 -35.48 -40.14
N ASN A 331 -1.62 -35.32 -39.54
CA ASN A 331 -2.20 -36.29 -38.59
C ASN A 331 -2.50 -37.67 -39.21
N ALA A 332 -2.55 -37.79 -40.53
CA ALA A 332 -2.73 -39.06 -41.22
C ALA A 332 -1.41 -39.86 -41.38
N ARG A 333 -0.26 -39.28 -41.00
CA ARG A 333 1.04 -39.98 -41.00
C ARG A 333 1.21 -40.83 -39.74
N ASP A 334 1.82 -42.00 -39.90
CA ASP A 334 2.09 -42.90 -38.79
C ASP A 334 3.05 -42.25 -37.79
N GLY A 335 2.63 -42.13 -36.53
CA GLY A 335 3.46 -41.61 -35.43
C GLY A 335 3.49 -40.08 -35.29
N VAL A 336 2.74 -39.35 -36.12
CA VAL A 336 2.63 -37.89 -36.04
C VAL A 336 1.31 -37.51 -35.35
N THR A 337 1.34 -36.58 -34.39
CA THR A 337 0.14 -36.03 -33.75
C THR A 337 0.27 -34.52 -33.62
N VAL A 338 -0.46 -33.80 -34.47
CA VAL A 338 -0.50 -32.35 -34.56
C VAL A 338 -1.90 -31.90 -34.16
N ASN A 339 -2.09 -31.62 -32.86
CA ASN A 339 -3.37 -31.15 -32.32
C ASN A 339 -3.55 -29.64 -32.51
N VAL A 340 -3.37 -29.17 -33.76
CA VAL A 340 -3.42 -27.75 -34.13
C VAL A 340 -4.64 -27.51 -35.04
N THR A 341 -5.25 -26.34 -34.94
CA THR A 341 -6.30 -25.87 -35.86
C THR A 341 -6.01 -24.45 -36.31
N ALA A 342 -6.32 -24.11 -37.56
CA ALA A 342 -6.22 -22.75 -38.06
C ALA A 342 -7.58 -22.04 -38.06
N SER A 343 -7.62 -20.77 -37.66
CA SER A 343 -8.78 -19.88 -37.71
C SER A 343 -8.40 -18.48 -38.21
N LEU A 344 -9.41 -17.67 -38.56
CA LEU A 344 -9.21 -16.25 -38.82
C LEU A 344 -9.19 -15.49 -37.50
N GLY A 345 -8.23 -14.58 -37.34
CA GLY A 345 -8.20 -13.69 -36.19
C GLY A 345 -9.42 -12.77 -36.11
N ALA A 346 -9.79 -12.41 -34.89
CA ALA A 346 -10.99 -11.61 -34.61
C ALA A 346 -10.92 -10.19 -35.19
N SER A 347 -9.72 -9.62 -35.30
CA SER A 347 -9.48 -8.25 -35.78
C SER A 347 -8.69 -8.22 -37.09
N THR A 348 -8.83 -7.13 -37.85
CA THR A 348 -8.02 -6.87 -39.05
C THR A 348 -6.88 -5.90 -38.73
N GLY A 349 -5.69 -6.15 -39.24
CA GLY A 349 -4.55 -5.23 -39.17
C GLY A 349 -4.44 -4.34 -40.41
N THR A 350 -3.64 -3.29 -40.33
CA THR A 350 -3.34 -2.39 -41.46
C THR A 350 -1.83 -2.22 -41.65
N THR A 351 -1.42 -2.03 -42.90
CA THR A 351 -0.02 -1.69 -43.25
C THR A 351 0.00 -0.69 -44.41
N ASP A 352 1.11 0.04 -44.56
CA ASP A 352 1.29 0.98 -45.68
C ASP A 352 1.13 0.30 -47.05
N GLN A 353 0.26 0.86 -47.89
CA GLN A 353 0.20 0.51 -49.31
C GLN A 353 1.39 1.13 -50.06
N ARG A 354 1.95 0.39 -51.02
CA ARG A 354 3.09 0.82 -51.84
C ARG A 354 2.76 0.84 -53.33
N ASP A 355 3.34 1.80 -54.05
CA ASP A 355 3.25 1.90 -55.50
C ASP A 355 4.22 0.92 -56.20
N ALA A 356 4.10 0.73 -57.52
CA ALA A 356 4.97 -0.16 -58.29
C ALA A 356 6.48 0.20 -58.28
N SER A 357 6.85 1.35 -57.70
CA SER A 357 8.24 1.79 -57.47
C SER A 357 8.68 1.64 -55.99
N ASN A 358 7.87 0.97 -55.16
CA ASN A 358 8.05 0.73 -53.73
C ASN A 358 7.94 1.97 -52.83
N ASN A 359 7.29 3.04 -53.29
CA ASN A 359 7.03 4.22 -52.46
C ASN A 359 5.72 4.06 -51.69
N PRO A 360 5.63 4.52 -50.42
CA PRO A 360 4.36 4.60 -49.70
C PRO A 360 3.37 5.49 -50.48
N THR A 361 2.15 5.02 -50.66
CA THR A 361 1.09 5.79 -51.35
C THR A 361 0.36 6.75 -50.41
N GLY A 362 0.52 6.58 -49.10
CA GLY A 362 -0.24 7.28 -48.05
C GLY A 362 -1.59 6.63 -47.72
N GLU A 363 -1.92 5.52 -48.37
CA GLU A 363 -3.11 4.70 -48.12
C GLU A 363 -2.71 3.39 -47.41
N SER A 364 -3.67 2.69 -46.80
CA SER A 364 -3.42 1.43 -46.05
C SER A 364 -3.96 0.20 -46.79
N VAL A 365 -3.22 -0.91 -46.72
CA VAL A 365 -3.71 -2.26 -47.01
C VAL A 365 -4.23 -2.87 -45.72
N VAL A 366 -5.42 -3.48 -45.78
CA VAL A 366 -6.05 -4.18 -44.65
C VAL A 366 -5.76 -5.68 -44.76
N TYR A 367 -5.29 -6.30 -43.69
CA TYR A 367 -5.03 -7.74 -43.62
C TYR A 367 -5.77 -8.39 -42.47
N ARG A 368 -5.98 -9.70 -42.54
CA ARG A 368 -6.55 -10.49 -41.45
C ARG A 368 -5.50 -11.50 -40.96
N PRO A 369 -5.15 -11.48 -39.67
CA PRO A 369 -4.28 -12.50 -39.09
C PRO A 369 -4.88 -13.90 -39.21
N ILE A 370 -4.02 -14.91 -39.34
CA ILE A 370 -4.38 -16.33 -39.25
C ILE A 370 -3.87 -16.85 -37.92
N GLU A 371 -4.74 -17.44 -37.12
CA GLU A 371 -4.41 -18.01 -35.81
C GLU A 371 -4.26 -19.53 -35.92
N LEU A 372 -3.16 -20.06 -35.41
CA LEU A 372 -2.93 -21.49 -35.22
C LEU A 372 -3.14 -21.81 -33.74
N THR A 373 -4.12 -22.64 -33.40
CA THR A 373 -4.46 -23.03 -32.03
C THR A 373 -4.07 -24.48 -31.76
N ALA A 374 -3.19 -24.73 -30.80
CA ALA A 374 -2.94 -26.04 -30.23
C ALA A 374 -3.77 -26.24 -28.96
N ALA A 375 -4.53 -27.33 -28.89
CA ALA A 375 -5.34 -27.64 -27.70
C ALA A 375 -4.51 -28.08 -26.48
N GLN A 376 -3.29 -28.59 -26.71
CA GLN A 376 -2.28 -28.93 -25.71
C GLN A 376 -0.89 -28.78 -26.35
N GLY A 377 0.09 -28.33 -25.59
CA GLY A 377 1.46 -28.13 -26.06
C GLY A 377 1.75 -26.74 -26.64
N GLU A 378 3.04 -26.46 -26.84
CA GLU A 378 3.57 -25.14 -27.18
C GLU A 378 3.80 -24.98 -28.69
N LEU A 379 3.14 -23.99 -29.29
CA LEU A 379 3.34 -23.55 -30.67
C LEU A 379 4.41 -22.48 -30.74
N THR A 380 5.50 -22.78 -31.44
CA THR A 380 6.63 -21.85 -31.59
C THR A 380 7.04 -21.68 -33.04
N ASN A 381 7.64 -20.53 -33.34
CA ASN A 381 8.23 -20.21 -34.64
C ASN A 381 7.32 -20.48 -35.86
N PRO A 382 6.04 -20.06 -35.87
CA PRO A 382 5.22 -20.15 -37.07
C PRO A 382 5.81 -19.23 -38.15
N LEU A 383 6.16 -19.78 -39.31
CA LEU A 383 6.68 -19.05 -40.45
C LEU A 383 5.78 -19.27 -41.66
N ALA A 384 5.46 -18.19 -42.36
CA ALA A 384 4.83 -18.23 -43.67
C ALA A 384 5.78 -17.67 -44.72
N SER A 385 5.89 -18.34 -45.86
CA SER A 385 6.63 -17.83 -47.01
C SER A 385 5.82 -17.99 -48.28
N GLY A 386 6.10 -17.15 -49.27
CA GLY A 386 5.38 -17.14 -50.53
C GLY A 386 6.15 -16.48 -51.66
N THR A 387 5.55 -16.45 -52.85
CA THR A 387 6.10 -15.80 -54.05
C THR A 387 5.00 -15.11 -54.84
N THR A 388 5.32 -14.09 -55.64
CA THR A 388 4.29 -13.45 -56.49
C THR A 388 4.13 -14.19 -57.82
N PRO A 389 2.90 -14.46 -58.30
CA PRO A 389 2.69 -15.05 -59.61
C PRO A 389 3.07 -14.08 -60.76
N GLY A 390 4.29 -14.21 -61.30
CA GLY A 390 4.59 -13.75 -62.68
C GLY A 390 5.54 -12.57 -62.90
N ASN A 391 6.42 -12.18 -61.97
CA ASN A 391 7.45 -11.16 -62.26
C ASN A 391 8.89 -11.72 -62.27
N GLN A 392 9.45 -11.87 -63.48
CA GLN A 392 10.83 -12.31 -63.76
C GLN A 392 11.78 -11.13 -64.05
N THR A 393 11.53 -9.92 -63.53
CA THR A 393 12.47 -8.80 -63.69
C THR A 393 13.39 -8.65 -62.47
N GLY A 394 14.41 -9.50 -62.39
CA GLY A 394 15.81 -9.17 -62.08
C GLY A 394 16.24 -8.23 -60.94
N ASN A 395 15.36 -7.73 -60.06
CA ASN A 395 15.70 -6.98 -58.85
C ASN A 395 14.97 -7.65 -57.68
N GLY A 396 15.73 -8.27 -56.77
CA GLY A 396 15.24 -9.10 -55.67
C GLY A 396 14.60 -8.33 -54.51
N TYR A 397 13.59 -7.49 -54.79
CA TYR A 397 12.91 -6.65 -53.79
C TYR A 397 11.37 -6.65 -53.91
N ASN A 398 10.78 -7.68 -54.54
CA ASN A 398 9.34 -7.68 -54.85
C ASN A 398 8.59 -8.82 -54.12
N ALA A 399 8.43 -8.66 -52.81
CA ALA A 399 7.39 -9.19 -51.91
C ALA A 399 7.97 -9.17 -50.49
N PHE A 400 7.80 -8.07 -49.75
CA PHE A 400 8.06 -8.08 -48.32
C PHE A 400 6.90 -8.84 -47.67
N TYR A 401 7.12 -10.13 -47.37
CA TYR A 401 6.40 -10.82 -46.33
C TYR A 401 6.97 -10.27 -45.02
N SER A 402 6.27 -9.33 -44.39
CA SER A 402 6.56 -9.05 -42.99
C SER A 402 5.76 -10.06 -42.19
N LEU A 403 6.51 -11.05 -41.72
CA LEU A 403 6.02 -12.04 -40.79
C LEU A 403 6.17 -11.44 -39.39
N ASP A 404 5.14 -10.75 -38.94
CA ASP A 404 5.04 -10.43 -37.52
C ASP A 404 4.39 -11.64 -36.86
N VAL A 405 5.23 -12.48 -36.24
CA VAL A 405 4.77 -13.58 -35.41
C VAL A 405 4.37 -12.98 -34.08
N ILE A 406 3.08 -12.67 -33.96
CA ILE A 406 2.49 -12.41 -32.66
C ILE A 406 2.07 -13.78 -32.12
N GLY A 407 2.92 -14.40 -31.31
CA GLY A 407 2.45 -15.46 -30.41
C GLY A 407 1.38 -14.88 -29.48
N GLY A 408 0.26 -15.58 -29.30
CA GLY A 408 -0.82 -15.20 -28.40
C GLY A 408 -2.09 -15.99 -28.75
N THR A 409 -2.83 -16.56 -27.79
CA THR A 409 -3.45 -15.90 -26.64
C THR A 409 -3.39 -16.70 -25.32
N LEU A 410 -3.43 -15.94 -24.21
CA LEU A 410 -3.46 -16.28 -22.77
C LEU A 410 -2.25 -17.02 -22.19
N GLY A 411 -1.07 -16.42 -22.33
CA GLY A 411 0.03 -16.61 -21.39
C GLY A 411 0.66 -15.25 -21.14
N VAL A 412 0.72 -14.79 -19.90
CA VAL A 412 1.48 -13.59 -19.55
C VAL A 412 2.98 -13.87 -19.79
N ILE A 413 3.72 -12.86 -20.25
CA ILE A 413 5.19 -12.95 -20.29
C ILE A 413 5.66 -13.01 -18.84
N SER A 414 6.14 -14.17 -18.39
CA SER A 414 6.50 -14.39 -16.99
C SER A 414 7.99 -14.63 -16.80
N THR A 415 8.53 -14.28 -15.62
CA THR A 415 9.89 -14.68 -15.21
C THR A 415 9.94 -14.97 -13.71
N ASN A 416 11.04 -15.56 -13.23
CA ASN A 416 11.22 -15.87 -11.80
C ASN A 416 12.27 -14.95 -11.17
N LEU A 417 11.98 -14.46 -9.97
CA LEU A 417 12.87 -13.63 -9.16
C LEU A 417 13.02 -14.22 -7.76
N GLU A 418 14.22 -14.62 -7.37
CA GLU A 418 14.56 -15.08 -6.03
C GLU A 418 15.31 -13.99 -5.26
N LEU A 419 14.76 -13.59 -4.11
CA LEU A 419 15.31 -12.59 -3.23
C LEU A 419 15.60 -13.23 -1.87
N ASP A 420 16.81 -13.03 -1.36
CA ASP A 420 17.29 -13.68 -0.14
C ASP A 420 18.09 -12.67 0.69
N ASN A 421 17.53 -12.23 1.82
CA ASN A 421 18.16 -11.26 2.73
C ASN A 421 18.58 -9.96 2.00
N VAL A 422 17.61 -9.27 1.39
CA VAL A 422 17.82 -8.01 0.64
C VAL A 422 17.38 -6.84 1.50
N GLY A 423 18.22 -5.83 1.68
CA GLY A 423 17.92 -4.71 2.57
C GLY A 423 17.98 -5.06 4.06
N TYR A 424 19.00 -5.82 4.49
CA TYR A 424 19.18 -6.15 5.90
C TYR A 424 19.49 -4.87 6.72
N LEU A 425 18.58 -4.51 7.63
CA LEU A 425 18.61 -3.32 8.52
C LEU A 425 18.49 -1.93 7.83
N SER A 426 18.34 -1.87 6.51
CA SER A 426 18.19 -0.63 5.72
C SER A 426 17.65 -0.98 4.34
N GLN A 427 17.17 -0.01 3.57
CA GLN A 427 16.63 -0.24 2.24
C GLN A 427 17.63 -0.89 1.26
N GLY A 428 17.16 -1.89 0.51
CA GLY A 428 17.87 -2.51 -0.60
C GLY A 428 17.68 -1.77 -1.94
N GLY A 429 18.23 -2.30 -3.03
CA GLY A 429 18.19 -1.67 -4.35
C GLY A 429 16.87 -1.86 -5.12
N SER A 430 16.80 -1.30 -6.33
CA SER A 430 15.69 -1.51 -7.27
C SER A 430 15.97 -2.67 -8.22
N VAL A 431 14.93 -3.38 -8.66
CA VAL A 431 15.04 -4.47 -9.66
C VAL A 431 14.19 -4.15 -10.89
N ASN A 432 14.81 -4.22 -12.08
CA ASN A 432 14.13 -4.05 -13.37
C ASN A 432 14.38 -5.25 -14.29
N LEU A 433 13.35 -6.02 -14.63
CA LEU A 433 13.49 -7.14 -15.58
C LEU A 433 12.58 -6.89 -16.78
N ALA A 434 13.17 -6.59 -17.95
CA ALA A 434 12.41 -6.09 -19.09
C ALA A 434 12.99 -6.51 -20.45
N GLY A 435 12.40 -6.02 -21.54
CA GLY A 435 12.86 -6.24 -22.90
C GLY A 435 13.96 -5.31 -23.37
N GLN A 436 14.84 -5.85 -24.22
CA GLN A 436 15.84 -5.08 -24.95
C GLN A 436 15.19 -4.36 -26.16
N SER A 437 15.66 -3.13 -26.41
CA SER A 437 15.31 -2.24 -27.53
C SER A 437 15.07 -2.94 -28.88
N GLN A 438 13.79 -3.26 -29.17
CA GLN A 438 13.14 -3.53 -30.48
C GLN A 438 11.79 -4.26 -30.36
N SER A 439 11.42 -4.76 -29.19
CA SER A 439 10.05 -5.17 -28.87
C SER A 439 9.42 -4.12 -27.97
N ASP A 440 8.29 -3.54 -28.37
CA ASP A 440 7.45 -2.70 -27.49
C ASP A 440 6.77 -3.59 -26.42
N ARG A 441 7.58 -4.33 -25.63
CA ARG A 441 7.15 -5.39 -24.71
C ARG A 441 8.10 -5.49 -23.50
N GLY A 442 7.54 -5.72 -22.32
CA GLY A 442 8.24 -6.09 -21.10
C GLY A 442 7.79 -7.46 -20.55
N VAL A 443 8.18 -7.76 -19.32
CA VAL A 443 7.68 -8.90 -18.55
C VAL A 443 6.42 -8.47 -17.80
N GLU A 444 5.35 -9.24 -17.95
CA GLU A 444 4.03 -8.95 -17.41
C GLU A 444 3.81 -9.60 -16.03
N LEU A 445 4.43 -10.75 -15.77
CA LEU A 445 4.30 -11.50 -14.51
C LEU A 445 5.66 -11.81 -13.86
N PHE A 446 5.84 -11.42 -12.60
CA PHE A 446 6.95 -11.87 -11.77
C PHE A 446 6.51 -12.94 -10.78
N ASN A 447 7.12 -14.13 -10.87
CA ASN A 447 7.07 -15.14 -9.82
C ASN A 447 8.17 -14.83 -8.81
N VAL A 448 7.83 -14.13 -7.73
CA VAL A 448 8.78 -13.67 -6.72
C VAL A 448 8.83 -14.66 -5.56
N LYS A 449 10.05 -15.06 -5.18
CA LYS A 449 10.31 -15.84 -3.98
C LYS A 449 11.21 -15.04 -3.05
N ALA A 450 10.65 -14.52 -1.97
CA ALA A 450 11.37 -13.76 -0.95
C ALA A 450 11.67 -14.64 0.27
N THR A 451 12.90 -14.60 0.76
CA THR A 451 13.33 -15.38 1.95
C THR A 451 14.25 -14.54 2.82
N ASP A 452 14.24 -14.80 4.13
CA ASP A 452 15.12 -14.14 5.12
C ASP A 452 14.99 -12.59 5.14
N GLY A 453 13.84 -12.05 4.73
CA GLY A 453 13.55 -10.61 4.74
C GLY A 453 14.03 -9.86 3.49
N VAL A 454 13.15 -9.05 2.91
CA VAL A 454 13.37 -8.30 1.67
C VAL A 454 12.83 -6.89 1.82
N TRP A 455 13.64 -5.90 1.46
CA TRP A 455 13.21 -4.52 1.25
C TRP A 455 13.82 -3.98 -0.05
N LEU A 456 13.00 -3.80 -1.07
CA LEU A 456 13.35 -3.19 -2.35
C LEU A 456 12.94 -1.72 -2.38
N THR A 457 13.71 -0.91 -3.11
CA THR A 457 13.28 0.44 -3.45
C THR A 457 12.12 0.41 -4.44
N GLU A 458 12.32 -0.27 -5.56
CA GLU A 458 11.33 -0.39 -6.63
C GLU A 458 11.42 -1.78 -7.29
N LEU A 459 10.30 -2.26 -7.81
CA LEU A 459 10.22 -3.47 -8.63
C LEU A 459 9.44 -3.15 -9.90
N ARG A 460 10.07 -3.29 -11.07
CA ARG A 460 9.55 -2.80 -12.35
C ARG A 460 9.89 -3.70 -13.54
N SER A 461 9.17 -3.52 -14.65
CA SER A 461 9.48 -4.07 -15.97
C SER A 461 9.46 -2.96 -17.03
N ASN A 462 10.40 -2.02 -16.92
CA ASN A 462 10.54 -0.91 -17.85
C ASN A 462 11.60 -1.20 -18.93
N PRO A 463 11.24 -1.34 -20.21
CA PRO A 463 12.18 -1.60 -21.30
C PRO A 463 12.96 -0.33 -21.71
N LEU A 464 14.16 -0.50 -22.29
CA LEU A 464 15.11 0.59 -22.60
C LEU A 464 14.62 1.75 -23.49
N ARG A 465 13.44 1.65 -24.10
CA ARG A 465 12.92 2.62 -25.09
C ARG A 465 11.43 2.95 -24.98
N ALA A 466 10.71 2.36 -24.03
CA ALA A 466 9.31 2.71 -23.80
C ALA A 466 9.20 3.50 -22.49
N ASP A 467 8.22 4.38 -22.42
CA ASP A 467 7.96 5.20 -21.22
C ASP A 467 6.86 4.56 -20.33
N ILE A 468 6.58 3.25 -20.49
CA ILE A 468 5.49 2.52 -19.79
C ILE A 468 6.06 1.29 -19.07
N ASP A 469 5.62 1.04 -17.84
CA ASP A 469 5.89 -0.22 -17.12
C ASP A 469 4.90 -1.32 -17.55
N TYR A 470 5.45 -2.48 -17.90
CA TYR A 470 4.70 -3.65 -18.34
C TYR A 470 4.37 -4.62 -17.20
N LEU A 471 4.88 -4.38 -15.99
CA LEU A 471 4.62 -5.27 -14.87
C LEU A 471 3.14 -5.19 -14.46
N GLU A 472 2.37 -6.22 -14.80
CA GLU A 472 0.95 -6.31 -14.49
C GLU A 472 0.68 -7.17 -13.26
N THR A 473 1.50 -8.21 -13.03
CA THR A 473 1.23 -9.20 -11.99
C THR A 473 2.49 -9.60 -11.20
N ILE A 474 2.33 -9.75 -9.89
CA ILE A 474 3.36 -10.25 -8.98
C ILE A 474 2.76 -11.38 -8.16
N ASP A 475 3.32 -12.59 -8.30
CA ASP A 475 3.00 -13.74 -7.46
C ASP A 475 4.12 -13.92 -6.42
N LEU A 476 3.84 -13.58 -5.15
CA LEU A 476 4.82 -13.62 -4.07
C LEU A 476 4.69 -14.88 -3.21
N THR A 477 5.83 -15.53 -2.98
CA THR A 477 5.95 -16.68 -2.09
C THR A 477 7.18 -16.57 -1.19
N GLY A 478 7.23 -17.38 -0.12
CA GLY A 478 8.39 -17.50 0.75
C GLY A 478 8.10 -17.04 2.18
N ASP A 479 9.09 -16.45 2.86
CA ASP A 479 8.99 -16.09 4.28
C ASP A 479 9.75 -14.82 4.69
N GLY A 480 9.46 -14.33 5.90
CA GLY A 480 10.17 -13.21 6.54
C GLY A 480 9.36 -11.93 6.52
N TYR A 481 9.90 -10.88 5.90
CA TYR A 481 9.17 -9.65 5.59
C TYR A 481 9.42 -9.30 4.13
N PHE A 482 8.46 -8.68 3.45
CA PHE A 482 8.60 -8.22 2.07
C PHE A 482 8.16 -6.76 1.98
N LYS A 483 9.10 -5.86 1.67
CA LYS A 483 8.83 -4.42 1.54
C LYS A 483 9.20 -3.93 0.15
N VAL A 484 8.35 -3.11 -0.45
CA VAL A 484 8.64 -2.42 -1.72
C VAL A 484 8.17 -0.98 -1.59
N GLY A 485 9.09 -0.03 -1.71
CA GLY A 485 8.83 1.39 -1.46
C GLY A 485 10.04 2.11 -0.87
N LYS A 486 9.99 3.44 -0.86
CA LYS A 486 11.13 4.26 -0.42
C LYS A 486 11.29 4.32 1.09
N GLN A 487 12.53 4.47 1.53
CA GLN A 487 12.86 4.74 2.92
C GLN A 487 12.87 6.25 3.17
N VAL A 488 12.20 6.69 4.22
CA VAL A 488 12.27 8.08 4.72
C VAL A 488 13.33 8.24 5.80
N ASP A 489 13.45 9.47 6.30
CA ASP A 489 14.37 9.87 7.37
C ASP A 489 14.40 8.82 8.51
N ASN A 490 15.62 8.44 8.91
CA ASN A 490 15.89 7.55 10.04
C ASN A 490 15.53 6.05 9.89
N GLY A 491 15.44 5.52 8.67
CA GLY A 491 15.39 4.05 8.47
C GLY A 491 13.99 3.44 8.44
N SER A 492 12.94 4.26 8.41
CA SER A 492 11.55 3.81 8.33
C SER A 492 11.09 3.67 6.89
N PHE A 493 10.16 2.75 6.65
CA PHE A 493 9.37 2.70 5.40
C PHE A 493 8.53 3.98 5.34
N ASP A 494 8.46 4.63 4.17
CA ASP A 494 7.58 5.79 3.96
C ASP A 494 6.12 5.34 4.03
N VAL A 495 5.29 6.11 4.72
CA VAL A 495 3.89 5.75 5.01
C VAL A 495 2.96 6.94 4.70
N GLU A 496 3.49 8.07 4.21
CA GLU A 496 2.73 9.32 4.13
C GLU A 496 2.85 10.08 2.79
N ASP A 497 3.61 9.58 1.80
CA ASP A 497 3.76 10.23 0.49
C ASP A 497 3.86 9.20 -0.65
N SER A 498 2.84 9.16 -1.49
CA SER A 498 2.71 8.28 -2.66
C SER A 498 3.64 8.64 -3.82
N ALA A 499 4.25 9.85 -3.82
CA ALA A 499 5.25 10.26 -4.81
C ALA A 499 6.51 9.37 -4.84
N ASN A 500 6.57 8.39 -3.93
CA ASN A 500 7.67 7.49 -3.67
C ASN A 500 7.37 6.01 -3.95
N ALA A 501 6.22 5.71 -4.59
CA ALA A 501 5.75 4.36 -4.87
C ALA A 501 6.85 3.42 -5.40
N GLY A 502 6.96 2.27 -4.74
CA GLY A 502 7.90 1.21 -5.14
C GLY A 502 7.32 0.28 -6.21
N LEU A 503 5.99 0.26 -6.34
CA LEU A 503 5.24 -0.42 -7.39
C LEU A 503 4.41 0.62 -8.15
N VAL A 504 4.52 0.64 -9.48
CA VAL A 504 3.76 1.56 -10.32
C VAL A 504 3.00 0.74 -11.35
N ASP A 505 1.70 1.01 -11.49
CA ASP A 505 0.81 0.42 -12.48
C ASP A 505 0.69 -1.10 -12.38
N VAL A 506 0.91 -1.70 -11.21
CA VAL A 506 0.70 -3.13 -11.00
C VAL A 506 -0.79 -3.42 -10.89
N ARG A 507 -1.30 -4.32 -11.74
CA ARG A 507 -2.73 -4.70 -11.71
C ARG A 507 -3.03 -5.73 -10.63
N HIS A 508 -2.19 -6.75 -10.48
CA HIS A 508 -2.44 -7.86 -9.56
C HIS A 508 -1.21 -8.14 -8.70
N PHE A 509 -1.33 -7.93 -7.39
CA PHE A 509 -0.36 -8.40 -6.41
C PHE A 509 -0.98 -9.56 -5.62
N ASP A 510 -0.40 -10.75 -5.70
CA ASP A 510 -0.79 -11.91 -4.91
C ASP A 510 0.29 -12.32 -3.91
N GLY A 511 0.14 -11.86 -2.67
CA GLY A 511 0.96 -12.21 -1.51
C GLY A 511 0.36 -13.27 -0.60
N ALA A 512 -0.80 -13.86 -0.94
CA ALA A 512 -1.54 -14.74 -0.03
C ALA A 512 -0.76 -16.02 0.35
N ALA A 513 0.21 -16.42 -0.47
CA ALA A 513 1.08 -17.58 -0.22
C ALA A 513 2.38 -17.24 0.55
N PHE A 514 2.63 -15.96 0.85
CA PHE A 514 3.79 -15.52 1.62
C PHE A 514 3.57 -15.76 3.12
N ALA A 515 4.63 -16.16 3.83
CA ALA A 515 4.59 -16.42 5.27
C ALA A 515 5.39 -15.36 6.03
N GLY A 516 4.79 -14.21 6.30
CA GLY A 516 5.46 -13.08 6.93
C GLY A 516 4.73 -11.77 6.68
N ASP A 517 5.32 -10.63 7.06
CA ASP A 517 4.69 -9.31 6.92
C ASP A 517 5.00 -8.71 5.54
N ILE A 518 4.01 -8.10 4.88
CA ILE A 518 4.10 -7.42 3.59
C ILE A 518 3.89 -5.92 3.77
N MET A 519 4.78 -5.08 3.24
CA MET A 519 4.66 -3.62 3.27
C MET A 519 4.82 -3.05 1.86
N LEU A 520 3.76 -2.48 1.30
CA LEU A 520 3.74 -2.00 -0.08
C LEU A 520 3.40 -0.52 -0.12
N ASP A 521 4.10 0.18 -1.01
CA ASP A 521 3.81 1.53 -1.45
C ASP A 521 3.60 1.44 -2.97
N ALA A 522 2.35 1.58 -3.39
CA ALA A 522 1.87 1.31 -4.74
C ALA A 522 1.06 2.48 -5.29
N ASP A 523 1.23 2.73 -6.58
CA ASP A 523 0.54 3.78 -7.31
C ASP A 523 -0.03 3.20 -8.62
N VAL A 524 -1.31 3.46 -8.88
CA VAL A 524 -2.01 3.11 -10.12
C VAL A 524 -2.34 4.39 -10.87
N THR A 525 -1.52 4.71 -11.86
CA THR A 525 -1.61 5.98 -12.59
C THR A 525 -2.56 5.87 -13.79
N SER A 526 -2.92 7.00 -14.38
CA SER A 526 -3.72 7.04 -15.62
C SER A 526 -3.08 6.37 -16.85
N ASP A 527 -1.80 5.98 -16.80
CA ASP A 527 -1.14 5.24 -17.90
C ASP A 527 -1.74 3.84 -18.11
N VAL A 528 -2.32 3.23 -17.07
CA VAL A 528 -3.01 1.93 -17.16
C VAL A 528 -4.24 1.97 -18.07
N ILE A 529 -4.83 3.15 -18.31
CA ILE A 529 -6.02 3.27 -19.18
C ILE A 529 -5.69 2.82 -20.60
N ALA A 530 -4.51 3.19 -21.11
CA ALA A 530 -4.09 2.79 -22.45
C ALA A 530 -3.65 1.32 -22.53
N ARG A 531 -3.11 0.78 -21.41
CA ARG A 531 -2.56 -0.57 -21.31
C ARG A 531 -3.67 -1.61 -21.10
N ASP A 532 -4.52 -1.40 -20.11
CA ASP A 532 -5.44 -2.39 -19.56
C ASP A 532 -6.88 -2.12 -19.97
N LEU A 533 -7.32 -0.85 -19.93
CA LEU A 533 -8.70 -0.44 -20.20
C LEU A 533 -8.92 -0.13 -21.68
N ASN A 534 -8.77 -1.17 -22.50
CA ASN A 534 -8.98 -1.02 -23.94
C ASN A 534 -10.45 -0.68 -24.20
N LEU A 535 -10.73 0.50 -24.77
CA LEU A 535 -12.06 1.11 -24.96
C LEU A 535 -13.02 0.34 -25.90
N ARG A 536 -12.99 -1.00 -25.92
CA ARG A 536 -13.73 -1.87 -26.83
C ARG A 536 -14.62 -2.82 -26.03
N ASP A 537 -15.88 -2.41 -25.90
CA ASP A 537 -17.00 -3.28 -25.53
C ASP A 537 -17.25 -4.31 -26.65
N ASP A 538 -16.51 -5.42 -26.61
CA ASP A 538 -16.67 -6.58 -27.51
C ASP A 538 -17.54 -7.69 -26.92
N GLN A 539 -17.89 -7.55 -25.63
CA GLN A 539 -18.79 -8.42 -24.90
C GLN A 539 -20.23 -7.94 -25.04
N ALA A 540 -21.19 -8.84 -24.79
CA ALA A 540 -22.61 -8.48 -24.90
C ALA A 540 -23.17 -7.81 -23.62
N GLY A 541 -22.39 -7.79 -22.54
CA GLY A 541 -22.77 -7.21 -21.25
C GLY A 541 -21.61 -6.38 -20.72
N ALA A 542 -21.96 -5.23 -20.12
CA ALA A 542 -21.02 -4.18 -19.76
C ALA A 542 -19.99 -4.61 -18.70
N ALA A 543 -20.35 -5.51 -17.77
CA ALA A 543 -19.38 -6.08 -16.83
C ALA A 543 -18.46 -7.17 -17.42
N GLY A 544 -18.55 -7.46 -18.73
CA GLY A 544 -17.88 -8.59 -19.37
C GLY A 544 -16.41 -8.34 -19.68
N ASP A 545 -16.01 -7.07 -19.75
CA ASP A 545 -14.69 -6.55 -20.09
C ASP A 545 -14.04 -5.75 -18.96
N ASN A 546 -14.69 -5.64 -17.80
CA ASN A 546 -14.11 -5.00 -16.62
C ASN A 546 -12.77 -5.61 -16.22
N VAL A 547 -11.84 -4.73 -15.88
CA VAL A 547 -10.52 -5.03 -15.34
C VAL A 547 -10.52 -4.67 -13.85
N THR A 548 -10.04 -5.60 -13.02
CA THR A 548 -9.92 -5.37 -11.58
C THR A 548 -8.46 -5.28 -11.16
N TYR A 549 -8.11 -4.20 -10.47
CA TYR A 549 -6.85 -4.02 -9.77
C TYR A 549 -6.98 -4.68 -8.40
N THR A 550 -6.10 -5.63 -8.10
CA THR A 550 -6.22 -6.50 -6.92
C THR A 550 -4.92 -6.55 -6.14
N TYR A 551 -5.01 -6.24 -4.84
CA TYR A 551 -3.88 -6.30 -3.91
C TYR A 551 -4.23 -7.26 -2.78
N ASN A 552 -3.70 -8.48 -2.85
CA ASN A 552 -3.88 -9.50 -1.84
C ASN A 552 -2.60 -9.60 -1.01
N THR A 553 -2.66 -9.31 0.28
CA THR A 553 -1.51 -9.53 1.17
C THR A 553 -1.64 -10.88 1.88
N SER A 554 -0.81 -11.11 2.89
CA SER A 554 -0.55 -12.42 3.47
C SER A 554 -1.38 -12.65 4.73
N SER A 555 -0.93 -13.57 5.60
CA SER A 555 -1.47 -13.69 6.96
C SER A 555 -0.52 -13.10 8.03
N GLY A 556 0.36 -12.18 7.64
CA GLY A 556 1.23 -11.40 8.52
C GLY A 556 0.58 -10.09 8.95
N SER A 557 1.31 -9.23 9.66
CA SER A 557 0.87 -7.86 9.92
C SER A 557 1.32 -6.95 8.78
N ASP A 558 0.41 -6.66 7.88
CA ASP A 558 0.69 -6.07 6.58
C ASP A 558 0.40 -4.55 6.56
N LEU A 559 1.06 -3.84 5.64
CA LEU A 559 0.84 -2.42 5.36
C LEU A 559 0.68 -2.23 3.86
N LEU A 560 -0.43 -1.65 3.42
CA LEU A 560 -0.64 -1.24 2.04
C LEU A 560 -0.90 0.25 1.99
N LEU A 561 -0.04 0.97 1.28
CA LEU A 561 -0.32 2.28 0.72
C LEU A 561 -0.66 2.09 -0.75
N LEU A 562 -1.86 2.51 -1.14
CA LEU A 562 -2.32 2.46 -2.52
C LEU A 562 -2.91 3.80 -2.91
N GLU A 563 -2.26 4.48 -3.84
CA GLU A 563 -2.87 5.59 -4.58
C GLU A 563 -3.45 5.06 -5.90
N VAL A 564 -4.64 5.54 -6.26
CA VAL A 564 -5.27 5.27 -7.55
C VAL A 564 -5.74 6.58 -8.15
N ASP A 565 -5.29 6.85 -9.38
CA ASP A 565 -5.71 8.01 -10.17
C ASP A 565 -7.23 7.93 -10.45
N GLY A 566 -7.94 9.02 -10.17
CA GLY A 566 -9.39 9.17 -10.33
C GLY A 566 -9.86 8.87 -11.76
N ALA A 567 -9.04 9.14 -12.78
CA ALA A 567 -9.34 8.84 -14.18
C ALA A 567 -9.43 7.33 -14.49
N VAL A 568 -8.89 6.48 -13.60
CA VAL A 568 -9.00 5.02 -13.68
C VAL A 568 -10.34 4.58 -13.09
N VAL A 569 -10.64 5.00 -11.86
CA VAL A 569 -11.84 4.56 -11.12
C VAL A 569 -13.13 5.25 -11.55
N GLU A 570 -13.08 6.36 -12.29
CA GLU A 570 -14.29 6.93 -12.93
C GLU A 570 -14.87 6.06 -14.05
N ARG A 571 -14.15 5.01 -14.48
CA ARG A 571 -14.53 4.16 -15.62
C ARG A 571 -15.29 2.95 -15.13
N GLU A 572 -16.39 2.65 -15.83
CA GLU A 572 -17.18 1.44 -15.57
C GLU A 572 -16.34 0.16 -15.73
N ASP A 573 -15.38 0.17 -16.65
CA ASP A 573 -14.50 -0.96 -16.95
C ASP A 573 -13.43 -1.19 -15.86
N ALA A 574 -13.35 -0.35 -14.83
CA ALA A 574 -12.34 -0.47 -13.77
C ALA A 574 -12.99 -0.84 -12.43
N ALA A 575 -12.28 -1.64 -11.64
CA ALA A 575 -12.60 -1.88 -10.23
C ALA A 575 -11.30 -2.06 -9.43
N VAL A 576 -11.34 -1.73 -8.13
CA VAL A 576 -10.22 -1.91 -7.20
C VAL A 576 -10.67 -2.80 -6.05
N ALA A 577 -9.84 -3.79 -5.71
CA ALA A 577 -10.09 -4.71 -4.61
C ALA A 577 -8.81 -4.92 -3.78
N VAL A 578 -8.87 -4.53 -2.52
CA VAL A 578 -7.81 -4.74 -1.53
C VAL A 578 -8.24 -5.85 -0.57
N ASN A 579 -7.38 -6.83 -0.33
CA ASN A 579 -7.65 -7.94 0.61
C ASN A 579 -6.41 -8.17 1.48
N VAL A 580 -6.43 -7.74 2.75
CA VAL A 580 -5.23 -7.81 3.62
C VAL A 580 -5.08 -9.08 4.47
N GLY A 581 -6.00 -10.03 4.36
CA GLY A 581 -5.79 -11.38 4.87
C GLY A 581 -6.03 -11.49 6.37
N ALA A 582 -5.05 -11.95 7.14
CA ALA A 582 -5.22 -12.09 8.59
C ALA A 582 -3.98 -11.57 9.30
N GLY A 583 -4.10 -10.78 10.34
CA GLY A 583 -2.99 -9.97 10.80
C GLY A 583 -3.51 -8.80 11.59
N ASN A 584 -2.62 -7.96 12.08
CA ASN A 584 -3.03 -6.60 12.40
C ASN A 584 -2.50 -5.74 11.27
N ASP A 585 -3.38 -5.41 10.34
CA ASP A 585 -3.05 -4.84 9.05
C ASP A 585 -3.36 -3.35 9.01
N ARG A 586 -2.69 -2.60 8.14
CA ARG A 586 -2.98 -1.18 7.90
C ARG A 586 -3.12 -0.91 6.42
N VAL A 587 -4.26 -0.37 6.02
CA VAL A 587 -4.54 0.09 4.65
C VAL A 587 -4.67 1.60 4.65
N VAL A 588 -3.88 2.24 3.79
CA VAL A 588 -4.05 3.63 3.40
C VAL A 588 -4.42 3.62 1.93
N LEU A 589 -5.65 4.02 1.64
CA LEU A 589 -6.17 4.10 0.27
C LEU A 589 -6.43 5.55 -0.07
N ASP A 590 -5.88 5.98 -1.20
CA ASP A 590 -6.09 7.31 -1.74
C ASP A 590 -6.66 7.24 -3.16
N LEU A 591 -7.74 7.97 -3.39
CA LEU A 591 -8.38 8.10 -4.69
C LEU A 591 -8.17 9.55 -5.15
N ASN A 592 -7.22 9.76 -6.04
CA ASN A 592 -6.78 11.10 -6.42
C ASN A 592 -7.59 11.64 -7.60
N PHE A 593 -8.61 12.46 -7.31
CA PHE A 593 -9.49 13.03 -8.33
C PHE A 593 -8.98 14.39 -8.83
N ALA A 594 -8.80 14.52 -10.15
CA ALA A 594 -8.38 15.77 -10.76
C ALA A 594 -9.53 16.78 -10.88
N ASP A 595 -10.78 16.31 -10.95
CA ASP A 595 -11.98 17.14 -10.95
C ASP A 595 -13.24 16.43 -10.42
N ALA A 596 -14.29 17.22 -10.20
CA ALA A 596 -15.54 16.76 -9.59
C ALA A 596 -16.35 15.77 -10.47
N ILE A 597 -16.06 15.67 -11.78
CA ILE A 597 -16.75 14.71 -12.66
C ILE A 597 -16.20 13.31 -12.43
N GLU A 598 -14.88 13.18 -12.27
CA GLU A 598 -14.24 11.92 -11.94
C GLU A 598 -14.80 11.35 -10.62
N LEU A 599 -14.92 12.22 -9.61
CA LEU A 599 -15.54 11.90 -8.34
C LEU A 599 -17.01 11.47 -8.50
N GLU A 600 -17.87 12.26 -9.15
CA GLU A 600 -19.30 11.94 -9.35
C GLU A 600 -19.48 10.58 -10.06
N ASN A 601 -18.66 10.31 -11.08
CA ASN A 601 -18.69 9.04 -11.79
C ASN A 601 -18.25 7.87 -10.89
N GLN A 602 -17.18 8.04 -10.11
CA GLN A 602 -16.70 7.01 -9.19
C GLN A 602 -17.74 6.71 -8.11
N GLN A 603 -18.38 7.73 -7.55
CA GLN A 603 -19.44 7.59 -6.56
C GLN A 603 -20.65 6.81 -7.10
N ASP A 604 -21.05 7.06 -8.36
CA ASP A 604 -22.12 6.34 -9.06
C ASP A 604 -21.75 4.87 -9.35
N LEU A 605 -20.47 4.60 -9.64
CA LEU A 605 -19.97 3.26 -9.97
C LEU A 605 -19.75 2.39 -8.72
N ASN A 606 -19.31 2.99 -7.62
CA ASN A 606 -18.97 2.34 -6.35
C ASN A 606 -18.12 1.06 -6.57
N ASN A 607 -17.02 1.21 -7.31
CA ASN A 607 -16.20 0.14 -7.86
C ASN A 607 -14.93 -0.17 -7.05
N VAL A 608 -14.86 0.31 -5.79
CA VAL A 608 -13.71 0.15 -4.90
C VAL A 608 -14.12 -0.60 -3.64
N THR A 609 -13.38 -1.67 -3.33
CA THR A 609 -13.65 -2.57 -2.20
C THR A 609 -12.40 -2.85 -1.37
N VAL A 610 -12.53 -2.87 -0.05
CA VAL A 610 -11.46 -3.15 0.90
C VAL A 610 -11.93 -4.19 1.91
N GLU A 611 -11.22 -5.31 1.97
CA GLU A 611 -11.43 -6.39 2.92
C GLU A 611 -10.26 -6.44 3.90
N LEU A 612 -10.49 -6.03 5.16
CA LEU A 612 -9.46 -6.02 6.21
C LEU A 612 -9.19 -7.42 6.75
N GLY A 613 -10.22 -8.26 6.85
CA GLY A 613 -10.05 -9.69 7.07
C GLY A 613 -10.08 -10.08 8.54
N SER A 614 -8.98 -10.52 9.13
CA SER A 614 -8.99 -11.01 10.52
C SER A 614 -7.82 -10.49 11.36
N GLY A 615 -8.13 -9.67 12.34
CA GLY A 615 -7.28 -9.26 13.45
C GLY A 615 -7.64 -7.83 13.81
N ASN A 616 -6.68 -7.02 14.26
CA ASN A 616 -7.00 -5.64 14.64
C ASN A 616 -6.45 -4.68 13.60
N ASP A 617 -7.29 -4.38 12.62
CA ASP A 617 -6.89 -3.73 11.38
C ASP A 617 -7.19 -2.23 11.41
N VAL A 618 -6.50 -1.46 10.58
CA VAL A 618 -6.67 -0.01 10.47
C VAL A 618 -6.85 0.39 9.01
N TYR A 619 -7.98 1.02 8.69
CA TYR A 619 -8.19 1.70 7.41
C TYR A 619 -8.14 3.22 7.58
N SER A 620 -7.50 3.91 6.64
CA SER A 620 -7.49 5.37 6.57
C SER A 620 -7.29 5.86 5.12
N THR A 621 -7.50 7.15 4.90
CA THR A 621 -7.27 7.85 3.62
C THR A 621 -6.49 9.14 3.86
N THR A 622 -5.81 9.64 2.83
CA THR A 622 -5.02 10.87 2.83
C THR A 622 -5.79 12.06 2.27
N GLU A 623 -6.62 11.88 1.24
CA GLU A 623 -7.45 12.95 0.67
C GLU A 623 -8.95 12.83 0.98
N GLY A 624 -9.48 11.67 1.41
CA GLY A 624 -10.85 11.59 1.95
C GLY A 624 -11.99 11.61 0.91
N GLU A 625 -11.70 11.54 -0.38
CA GLU A 625 -12.70 11.63 -1.45
C GLU A 625 -13.16 10.26 -1.97
N GLY A 626 -14.41 10.19 -2.43
CA GLY A 626 -14.94 9.04 -3.18
C GLY A 626 -15.62 7.97 -2.33
N ASN A 627 -16.29 7.04 -3.00
CA ASN A 627 -17.06 5.97 -2.35
C ASN A 627 -16.25 4.69 -2.29
N VAL A 628 -16.16 4.11 -1.09
CA VAL A 628 -15.47 2.85 -0.83
C VAL A 628 -16.38 1.93 -0.04
N VAL A 629 -16.37 0.64 -0.36
CA VAL A 629 -16.99 -0.39 0.47
C VAL A 629 -15.91 -1.10 1.28
N ILE A 630 -16.01 -1.00 2.61
CA ILE A 630 -15.03 -1.51 3.56
C ILE A 630 -15.69 -2.63 4.38
N ASN A 631 -15.03 -3.77 4.48
CA ASN A 631 -15.38 -4.84 5.39
C ASN A 631 -14.29 -4.97 6.45
N ALA A 632 -14.61 -4.61 7.69
CA ALA A 632 -13.71 -4.72 8.83
C ALA A 632 -13.35 -6.18 9.11
N GLY A 633 -14.28 -7.11 8.90
CA GLY A 633 -14.03 -8.53 9.08
C GLY A 633 -14.14 -8.94 10.53
N SER A 634 -13.08 -9.51 11.13
CA SER A 634 -13.14 -9.98 12.52
C SER A 634 -11.95 -9.55 13.35
N GLY A 635 -12.23 -9.05 14.55
CA GLY A 635 -11.25 -8.56 15.51
C GLY A 635 -11.59 -7.12 15.85
N ASN A 636 -10.68 -6.35 16.42
CA ASN A 636 -11.01 -5.00 16.90
C ASN A 636 -10.44 -3.97 15.92
N ASP A 637 -11.26 -3.57 14.97
CA ASP A 637 -10.83 -2.80 13.81
C ASP A 637 -11.01 -1.30 14.02
N THR A 638 -10.30 -0.49 13.25
CA THR A 638 -10.40 0.97 13.27
C THR A 638 -10.52 1.50 11.84
N VAL A 639 -11.63 2.15 11.52
CA VAL A 639 -11.89 2.69 10.18
C VAL A 639 -12.05 4.19 10.27
N TYR A 640 -11.21 4.94 9.55
CA TYR A 640 -11.35 6.37 9.32
C TYR A 640 -11.81 6.57 7.86
N THR A 641 -13.09 6.89 7.65
CA THR A 641 -13.66 7.00 6.28
C THR A 641 -13.18 8.25 5.58
N ASP A 642 -13.28 9.40 6.26
CA ASP A 642 -12.55 10.64 5.98
C ASP A 642 -12.16 11.25 7.33
N ASN A 643 -10.87 11.60 7.45
CA ASN A 643 -10.30 12.19 8.66
C ASN A 643 -9.22 13.22 8.28
N THR A 644 -9.44 13.94 7.19
CA THR A 644 -8.47 14.87 6.60
C THR A 644 -8.48 16.26 7.22
N GLY A 645 -9.51 16.61 7.99
CA GLY A 645 -9.61 17.90 8.65
C GLY A 645 -8.54 18.15 9.73
N ASP A 646 -8.40 19.42 10.12
CA ASP A 646 -7.42 19.82 11.12
C ASP A 646 -7.72 19.18 12.49
N LYS A 647 -6.67 18.73 13.17
CA LYS A 647 -6.78 18.14 14.51
C LYS A 647 -6.78 19.20 15.60
N ALA A 648 -7.65 19.04 16.61
CA ALA A 648 -7.72 19.90 17.77
C ALA A 648 -6.65 19.55 18.81
N THR A 649 -6.32 20.48 19.70
CA THR A 649 -5.34 20.24 20.75
C THR A 649 -5.72 20.94 22.05
N TRP A 650 -5.65 20.21 23.17
CA TRP A 650 -5.79 20.75 24.52
C TRP A 650 -4.44 20.81 25.23
N LEU A 651 -4.23 21.90 25.97
CA LEU A 651 -3.03 22.11 26.75
C LEU A 651 -3.34 22.07 28.25
N PHE A 652 -2.66 21.19 28.97
CA PHE A 652 -2.79 21.02 30.42
C PHE A 652 -1.51 21.44 31.15
N ASN A 653 -1.69 21.81 32.43
CA ASN A 653 -0.62 22.25 33.32
C ASN A 653 0.16 23.51 32.91
N HIS A 654 -0.40 24.41 32.11
CA HIS A 654 0.35 25.58 31.65
C HIS A 654 0.17 26.82 32.56
N GLU A 655 1.09 27.77 32.48
CA GLU A 655 1.00 29.12 33.04
C GLU A 655 1.13 30.15 31.90
N GLY A 656 0.33 31.21 31.92
CA GLY A 656 0.36 32.24 30.87
C GLY A 656 -0.55 31.91 29.68
N ALA A 657 -0.18 32.38 28.48
CA ALA A 657 -0.95 32.13 27.25
C ALA A 657 -0.73 30.69 26.76
N ALA A 658 -1.74 30.07 26.15
CA ALA A 658 -1.67 28.69 25.68
C ALA A 658 -0.96 28.54 24.33
N ASP A 659 0.08 29.33 24.09
CA ASP A 659 0.85 29.28 22.85
C ASP A 659 1.65 27.97 22.78
N LEU A 660 1.28 27.08 21.87
CA LEU A 660 1.93 25.77 21.67
C LEU A 660 3.42 25.91 21.31
N ASN A 661 3.83 27.06 20.77
CA ASN A 661 5.24 27.33 20.45
C ASN A 661 6.06 27.84 21.64
N ASN A 662 5.40 28.24 22.73
CA ASN A 662 6.04 28.83 23.90
C ASN A 662 5.26 28.50 25.18
N ILE A 663 5.32 27.23 25.57
CA ILE A 663 4.59 26.67 26.70
C ILE A 663 5.43 26.79 27.99
N ASP A 664 4.92 27.53 28.98
CA ASP A 664 5.46 27.55 30.34
C ASP A 664 4.61 26.64 31.25
N GLY A 665 5.26 25.75 32.01
CA GLY A 665 4.56 24.82 32.91
C GLY A 665 4.30 25.37 34.32
N LYS A 666 3.14 25.02 34.90
CA LYS A 666 2.75 25.32 36.27
C LYS A 666 3.06 24.13 37.19
N ALA A 667 3.61 24.35 38.37
CA ALA A 667 3.82 23.27 39.34
C ALA A 667 2.66 23.18 40.35
N LEU A 668 2.00 22.03 40.47
CA LEU A 668 1.03 21.77 41.53
C LEU A 668 1.71 21.34 42.85
N SER A 669 1.08 21.73 43.96
CA SER A 669 1.47 21.23 45.29
C SER A 669 1.00 19.79 45.50
N ASN A 670 1.70 19.01 46.32
CA ASN A 670 1.30 17.64 46.63
C ASN A 670 -0.09 17.59 47.29
N GLN A 671 -0.99 16.77 46.74
CA GLN A 671 -2.37 16.60 47.22
C GLN A 671 -2.65 15.15 47.63
N LEU A 672 -3.62 14.96 48.52
CA LEU A 672 -4.02 13.63 48.98
C LEU A 672 -4.81 12.94 47.86
N MET A 673 -4.26 11.88 47.26
CA MET A 673 -4.83 11.26 46.04
C MET A 673 -4.76 9.72 46.05
N LEU A 674 -4.42 9.12 47.19
CA LEU A 674 -4.28 7.66 47.29
C LEU A 674 -5.60 6.96 46.98
N GLY A 675 -5.62 6.20 45.88
CA GLY A 675 -6.80 5.48 45.42
C GLY A 675 -7.85 6.36 44.75
N ALA A 676 -7.52 7.62 44.41
CA ALA A 676 -8.38 8.44 43.58
C ALA A 676 -8.47 7.86 42.17
N THR A 677 -9.64 8.02 41.55
CA THR A 677 -9.91 7.63 40.17
C THR A 677 -9.97 8.89 39.32
N LEU A 678 -9.24 8.89 38.20
CA LEU A 678 -9.30 9.88 37.15
C LEU A 678 -10.19 9.34 36.03
N THR A 679 -11.19 10.10 35.61
CA THR A 679 -12.06 9.81 34.47
C THR A 679 -11.81 10.86 33.39
N VAL A 680 -11.62 10.39 32.16
CA VAL A 680 -11.59 11.20 30.93
C VAL A 680 -12.90 10.98 30.22
N THR A 681 -13.57 12.06 29.83
CA THR A 681 -14.80 12.05 29.03
C THR A 681 -14.57 12.89 27.78
N PHE A 682 -14.85 12.33 26.62
CA PHE A 682 -14.67 12.98 25.32
C PHE A 682 -15.98 12.97 24.52
N SER A 683 -16.56 14.15 24.31
CA SER A 683 -17.86 14.32 23.63
C SER A 683 -17.72 14.64 22.14
N GLY A 684 -16.58 14.38 21.49
CA GLY A 684 -16.44 14.58 20.04
C GLY A 684 -16.64 16.03 19.56
N ALA A 685 -16.71 16.24 18.24
CA ALA A 685 -16.81 17.58 17.63
C ALA A 685 -18.28 18.03 17.47
N GLY A 686 -18.56 19.31 17.74
CA GLY A 686 -19.89 19.89 17.49
C GLY A 686 -20.04 21.33 17.95
N VAL A 687 -19.76 22.31 17.08
CA VAL A 687 -19.91 23.72 17.47
C VAL A 687 -21.37 24.16 17.50
N ALA A 688 -21.79 24.68 18.66
CA ALA A 688 -23.11 25.22 18.99
C ALA A 688 -23.63 26.38 18.08
N ALA A 689 -22.85 26.83 17.09
CA ALA A 689 -23.26 27.86 16.14
C ALA A 689 -24.26 27.35 15.08
N ILE A 690 -24.33 26.03 14.86
CA ILE A 690 -25.32 25.42 13.98
C ILE A 690 -26.43 24.81 14.83
N ASN A 691 -27.33 25.67 15.32
CA ASN A 691 -28.63 25.20 15.79
C ASN A 691 -29.29 24.40 14.64
N ASP A 692 -29.47 23.09 14.81
CA ASP A 692 -30.60 22.34 14.25
C ASP A 692 -30.76 22.42 12.71
N ALA A 693 -29.65 22.35 11.93
CA ALA A 693 -29.79 22.19 10.48
C ALA A 693 -28.62 21.53 9.73
N ASN A 694 -27.34 21.78 10.05
CA ASN A 694 -26.24 21.51 9.10
C ASN A 694 -24.91 21.01 9.75
N GLY A 695 -24.90 19.80 10.31
CA GLY A 695 -23.66 19.00 10.41
C GLY A 695 -22.73 19.22 11.60
N GLY A 696 -22.09 18.14 12.02
CA GLY A 696 -21.47 17.92 13.33
C GLY A 696 -22.23 16.79 14.02
N GLY A 697 -21.72 15.56 13.91
CA GLY A 697 -22.40 14.32 14.31
C GLY A 697 -22.84 14.28 15.77
N VAL A 698 -23.55 13.20 16.12
CA VAL A 698 -24.19 12.92 17.43
C VAL A 698 -23.18 12.71 18.57
N MET A 699 -22.06 13.42 18.56
CA MET A 699 -21.19 13.54 19.73
C MET A 699 -21.39 14.91 20.40
N GLY A 700 -21.74 15.96 19.63
CA GLY A 700 -21.79 17.35 20.08
C GLY A 700 -23.09 17.78 20.76
N GLY A 701 -23.32 17.34 22.00
CA GLY A 701 -24.39 17.86 22.83
C GLY A 701 -24.14 19.32 23.20
N ALA A 702 -25.17 20.16 23.27
CA ALA A 702 -25.03 21.59 23.59
C ALA A 702 -24.41 21.91 24.98
N GLY A 703 -23.97 20.89 25.73
CA GLY A 703 -23.36 20.95 27.06
C GLY A 703 -21.87 20.59 27.14
N GLY A 704 -21.25 20.08 26.07
CA GLY A 704 -19.88 19.53 26.10
C GLY A 704 -19.76 18.24 26.91
N ALA A 705 -18.54 17.77 27.17
CA ALA A 705 -18.30 16.48 27.83
C ALA A 705 -18.68 16.47 29.32
N VAL A 706 -19.60 15.59 29.70
CA VAL A 706 -20.14 15.42 31.06
C VAL A 706 -20.00 13.98 31.52
N ALA A 707 -19.20 13.77 32.57
CA ALA A 707 -18.87 12.44 33.03
C ALA A 707 -20.08 11.61 33.49
N GLY A 708 -20.21 10.39 32.98
CA GLY A 708 -21.30 9.45 33.20
C GLY A 708 -22.64 9.97 32.70
N VAL A 709 -22.63 10.81 31.66
CA VAL A 709 -23.84 11.30 30.98
C VAL A 709 -23.66 11.18 29.48
N ASP A 710 -22.61 11.76 28.90
CA ASP A 710 -22.34 11.74 27.47
C ASP A 710 -20.85 11.48 27.19
N GLY A 711 -20.53 11.29 25.91
CA GLY A 711 -19.19 11.07 25.39
C GLY A 711 -18.63 9.69 25.68
N ILE A 712 -17.41 9.48 25.18
CA ILE A 712 -16.64 8.25 25.37
C ILE A 712 -15.75 8.42 26.61
N GLU A 713 -15.78 7.42 27.50
CA GLU A 713 -15.15 7.52 28.81
C GLU A 713 -14.07 6.48 29.06
N SER A 714 -13.00 6.90 29.76
CA SER A 714 -12.05 5.98 30.36
C SER A 714 -11.67 6.41 31.77
N ALA A 715 -11.70 5.45 32.70
CA ALA A 715 -11.44 5.69 34.12
C ALA A 715 -10.25 4.85 34.62
N VAL A 716 -9.27 5.51 35.24
CA VAL A 716 -8.07 4.88 35.80
C VAL A 716 -7.79 5.32 37.22
N THR A 717 -7.33 4.39 38.07
CA THR A 717 -6.85 4.75 39.41
C THR A 717 -5.48 5.44 39.32
N ILE A 718 -5.31 6.55 40.03
CA ILE A 718 -4.05 7.28 40.10
C ILE A 718 -3.04 6.48 40.95
N GLU A 719 -1.97 6.03 40.29
CA GLU A 719 -0.92 5.23 40.92
C GLU A 719 0.12 6.14 41.59
N LEU A 720 0.35 5.92 42.89
CA LEU A 720 1.33 6.66 43.69
C LEU A 720 2.50 5.77 44.11
N ALA A 721 3.66 6.37 44.35
CA ALA A 721 4.82 5.68 44.90
C ALA A 721 4.50 4.94 46.22
N ASN A 722 4.98 3.70 46.35
CA ASN A 722 4.56 2.81 47.44
C ASN A 722 4.79 3.41 48.85
N GLY A 723 3.71 3.55 49.62
CA GLY A 723 3.74 4.08 50.99
C GLY A 723 3.51 5.58 51.12
N THR A 724 3.28 6.32 50.03
CA THR A 724 2.79 7.70 50.08
C THR A 724 1.26 7.73 49.94
N ALA A 725 0.64 8.80 50.48
CA ALA A 725 -0.76 9.11 50.16
C ALA A 725 -0.93 10.39 49.34
N TYR A 726 0.18 11.11 49.15
CA TYR A 726 0.20 12.39 48.46
C TYR A 726 0.79 12.21 47.07
N GLY A 727 0.05 12.64 46.04
CA GLY A 727 0.47 12.72 44.65
C GLY A 727 0.67 14.16 44.19
N ASN A 728 1.25 14.32 43.02
CA ASN A 728 1.45 15.62 42.36
C ASN A 728 1.06 15.55 40.87
N GLN A 729 1.37 16.62 40.13
CA GLN A 729 1.07 16.72 38.71
C GLN A 729 1.62 15.59 37.86
N THR A 730 2.82 15.11 38.14
CA THR A 730 3.43 14.04 37.35
C THR A 730 2.61 12.75 37.47
N ASP A 731 2.07 12.46 38.65
CA ASP A 731 1.21 11.31 38.89
C ASP A 731 -0.14 11.45 38.13
N ILE A 732 -0.69 12.67 38.06
CA ILE A 732 -1.89 12.98 37.27
C ILE A 732 -1.61 12.84 35.77
N ASN A 733 -0.51 13.41 35.25
CA ASN A 733 -0.14 13.27 33.84
C ASN A 733 0.06 11.81 33.44
N GLN A 734 0.66 10.98 34.31
CA GLN A 734 0.77 9.54 34.03
C GLN A 734 -0.60 8.86 34.01
N ALA A 735 -1.49 9.21 34.94
CA ALA A 735 -2.85 8.68 34.94
C ALA A 735 -3.62 9.10 33.68
N LEU A 736 -3.56 10.37 33.29
CA LEU A 736 -4.23 10.88 32.09
C LEU A 736 -3.70 10.21 30.81
N LYS A 737 -2.37 10.07 30.66
CA LYS A 737 -1.79 9.31 29.54
C LYS A 737 -2.23 7.86 29.52
N LYS A 738 -2.37 7.22 30.68
CA LYS A 738 -2.87 5.85 30.80
C LYS A 738 -4.36 5.75 30.43
N ALA A 739 -5.18 6.72 30.83
CA ALA A 739 -6.61 6.75 30.50
C ALA A 739 -6.86 7.00 29.01
N ILE A 740 -5.94 7.67 28.31
CA ILE A 740 -6.08 7.94 26.87
C ILE A 740 -5.34 6.89 26.04
N ASN A 741 -4.02 6.77 26.20
CA ASN A 741 -3.17 6.00 25.28
C ASN A 741 -3.25 4.48 25.48
N ASP A 742 -3.66 3.99 26.67
CA ASP A 742 -3.80 2.55 26.94
C ASP A 742 -5.26 2.07 26.83
N ASP A 743 -6.20 2.97 26.56
CA ASP A 743 -7.62 2.65 26.40
C ASP A 743 -7.91 2.11 24.99
N ALA A 744 -8.82 1.15 24.88
CA ALA A 744 -9.10 0.47 23.61
C ALA A 744 -9.74 1.41 22.55
N VAL A 745 -10.52 2.40 23.00
CA VAL A 745 -11.25 3.33 22.13
C VAL A 745 -10.59 4.71 22.13
N LEU A 746 -10.30 5.29 23.30
CA LEU A 746 -9.75 6.65 23.36
C LEU A 746 -8.36 6.75 22.70
N SER A 747 -7.55 5.67 22.69
CA SER A 747 -6.26 5.67 21.99
C SER A 747 -6.37 5.76 20.46
N LYS A 748 -7.58 5.57 19.91
CA LYS A 748 -7.93 5.73 18.49
C LYS A 748 -8.49 7.12 18.18
N LEU A 749 -8.89 7.88 19.20
CA LEU A 749 -9.53 9.19 19.05
C LEU A 749 -8.65 10.34 19.56
N LEU A 750 -7.78 10.07 20.52
CA LEU A 750 -6.94 11.05 21.21
C LEU A 750 -5.54 10.49 21.45
N VAL A 751 -4.55 11.38 21.51
CA VAL A 751 -3.19 11.06 21.96
C VAL A 751 -2.73 12.06 23.01
N ALA A 752 -2.22 11.56 24.13
CA ALA A 752 -1.68 12.38 25.21
C ALA A 752 -0.15 12.28 25.28
N THR A 753 0.54 13.43 25.22
CA THR A 753 2.00 13.52 25.19
C THR A 753 2.53 14.50 26.24
N ASP A 754 3.73 14.22 26.77
CA ASP A 754 4.40 15.14 27.69
C ASP A 754 4.95 16.36 26.93
N GLY A 755 4.56 17.55 27.36
CA GLY A 755 5.06 18.82 26.81
C GLY A 755 6.25 19.39 27.61
N PRO A 756 6.82 20.53 27.15
CA PRO A 756 7.86 21.25 27.88
C PRO A 756 7.44 21.62 29.31
N ASP A 757 8.41 21.75 30.23
CA ASP A 757 8.21 22.22 31.60
C ASP A 757 7.13 21.48 32.44
N ASN A 758 6.94 20.18 32.18
CA ASN A 758 5.93 19.31 32.80
C ASN A 758 4.48 19.62 32.38
N THR A 759 4.28 20.24 31.21
CA THR A 759 2.95 20.31 30.60
C THR A 759 2.52 18.97 30.00
N LEU A 760 1.24 18.85 29.68
CA LEU A 760 0.70 17.73 28.95
C LEU A 760 -0.14 18.28 27.79
N ILE A 761 0.06 17.71 26.61
CA ILE A 761 -0.63 18.07 25.39
C ILE A 761 -1.49 16.88 24.99
N VAL A 762 -2.78 17.10 24.80
CA VAL A 762 -3.71 16.10 24.26
C VAL A 762 -4.14 16.57 22.88
N THR A 763 -3.95 15.75 21.85
CA THR A 763 -4.29 16.07 20.46
C THR A 763 -5.32 15.07 19.96
N THR A 764 -6.31 15.52 19.19
CA THR A 764 -7.24 14.60 18.53
C THR A 764 -6.54 13.82 17.43
N LEU A 765 -6.92 12.56 17.29
CA LEU A 765 -6.61 11.75 16.12
C LEU A 765 -7.73 11.81 15.09
N VAL A 766 -8.91 12.31 15.49
CA VAL A 766 -10.06 12.60 14.63
C VAL A 766 -10.15 14.08 14.32
N ASP A 767 -10.69 14.41 13.16
CA ASP A 767 -11.02 15.76 12.74
C ASP A 767 -12.41 16.17 13.24
N GLY A 768 -12.82 17.37 12.84
CA GLY A 768 -13.99 18.07 13.36
C GLY A 768 -13.61 19.37 14.07
N GLU A 769 -14.62 20.22 14.24
CA GLU A 769 -14.49 21.49 14.99
C GLU A 769 -14.87 21.24 16.45
N PHE A 770 -13.89 21.31 17.35
CA PHE A 770 -14.03 21.04 18.78
C PHE A 770 -14.04 22.33 19.58
N ASP A 771 -14.97 22.40 20.52
CA ASP A 771 -14.94 23.35 21.62
C ASP A 771 -14.07 22.81 22.75
N ALA A 772 -13.55 23.73 23.54
CA ALA A 772 -12.68 23.35 24.63
C ALA A 772 -13.42 22.53 25.73
N THR A 773 -14.77 22.56 25.73
CA THR A 773 -15.66 21.77 26.60
C THR A 773 -15.74 20.30 26.20
N ASP A 774 -15.25 19.93 25.03
CA ASP A 774 -15.46 18.60 24.46
C ASP A 774 -14.52 17.54 25.05
N LEU A 775 -13.59 17.96 25.92
CA LEU A 775 -12.73 17.10 26.71
C LEU A 775 -12.82 17.48 28.19
N ASN A 776 -13.38 16.60 29.01
CA ASN A 776 -13.51 16.79 30.44
C ASN A 776 -12.67 15.77 31.22
N ILE A 777 -12.00 16.26 32.27
CA ILE A 777 -11.18 15.46 33.18
C ILE A 777 -11.71 15.61 34.60
N ASP A 778 -12.15 14.50 35.18
CA ASP A 778 -12.67 14.43 36.54
C ASP A 778 -11.81 13.56 37.45
N ILE A 779 -11.58 14.02 38.68
CA ILE A 779 -10.86 13.25 39.70
C ILE A 779 -11.78 13.01 40.89
N ALA A 780 -12.21 11.76 41.03
CA ALA A 780 -13.04 11.29 42.12
C ALA A 780 -12.18 10.68 43.24
N MET A 781 -12.42 11.12 44.48
CA MET A 781 -11.78 10.53 45.66
C MET A 781 -12.41 9.17 45.99
N PRO A 782 -11.63 8.20 46.49
CA PRO A 782 -12.16 6.88 46.82
C PRO A 782 -13.12 6.96 48.02
N THR A 783 -14.12 6.10 47.99
CA THR A 783 -14.96 5.80 49.15
C THR A 783 -14.24 4.88 50.14
N TYR A 784 -14.81 4.72 51.33
CA TYR A 784 -14.25 3.83 52.35
C TYR A 784 -14.13 2.37 51.91
N GLY A 785 -15.06 1.91 51.05
CA GLY A 785 -15.13 0.57 50.48
C GLY A 785 -14.03 0.30 49.45
N ASP A 786 -13.67 1.31 48.66
CA ASP A 786 -12.71 1.20 47.54
C ASP A 786 -11.28 0.93 48.04
N LEU A 787 -10.96 1.39 49.25
CA LEU A 787 -9.65 1.22 49.85
C LEU A 787 -9.51 -0.10 50.60
N ASN A 788 -8.39 -0.78 50.41
CA ASN A 788 -8.03 -1.93 51.25
C ASN A 788 -7.56 -1.50 52.66
N SER A 789 -7.42 -2.46 53.58
CA SER A 789 -7.06 -2.16 54.98
C SER A 789 -5.69 -1.49 55.14
N ALA A 790 -4.73 -1.76 54.25
CA ALA A 790 -3.41 -1.13 54.29
C ALA A 790 -3.49 0.31 53.77
N GLN A 791 -4.19 0.55 52.65
CA GLN A 791 -4.42 1.87 52.09
C GLN A 791 -5.14 2.78 53.09
N ARG A 792 -6.21 2.31 53.75
CA ARG A 792 -6.90 3.07 54.80
C ARG A 792 -5.98 3.47 55.96
N THR A 793 -5.06 2.58 56.34
CA THR A 793 -4.07 2.86 57.39
C THR A 793 -3.09 3.95 56.97
N THR A 794 -2.58 3.87 55.73
CA THR A 794 -1.72 4.89 55.14
C THR A 794 -2.44 6.24 55.06
N TYR A 795 -3.69 6.25 54.56
CA TYR A 795 -4.55 7.42 54.45
C TYR A 795 -4.73 8.14 55.80
N LEU A 796 -5.09 7.38 56.85
CA LEU A 796 -5.24 7.91 58.20
C LEU A 796 -3.93 8.48 58.75
N SER A 797 -2.81 7.77 58.57
CA SER A 797 -1.51 8.22 59.06
C SER A 797 -1.03 9.51 58.39
N SER A 798 -1.32 9.66 57.09
CA SER A 798 -1.02 10.86 56.31
C SER A 798 -1.83 12.07 56.78
N ILE A 799 -3.14 11.90 57.02
CA ILE A 799 -3.99 12.96 57.57
C ILE A 799 -3.57 13.36 58.98
N GLN A 800 -3.26 12.40 59.85
CA GLN A 800 -2.75 12.68 61.20
C GLN A 800 -1.46 13.51 61.17
N ALA A 801 -0.57 13.21 60.23
CA ALA A 801 0.67 13.96 60.03
C ALA A 801 0.39 15.38 59.51
N ALA A 802 -0.42 15.53 58.45
CA ALA A 802 -0.72 16.84 57.86
C ALA A 802 -1.51 17.77 58.80
N SER A 803 -2.48 17.22 59.54
CA SER A 803 -3.26 17.97 60.52
C SER A 803 -2.52 18.25 61.84
N ASN A 804 -1.32 17.70 62.02
CA ASN A 804 -0.60 17.66 63.30
C ASN A 804 -1.47 17.12 64.46
N ASN A 805 -2.39 16.21 64.17
CA ASN A 805 -3.36 15.68 65.13
C ASN A 805 -3.36 14.15 65.14
N SER A 806 -2.48 13.57 65.95
CA SER A 806 -2.38 12.12 66.17
C SER A 806 -3.58 11.48 66.89
N SER A 807 -4.58 12.27 67.32
CA SER A 807 -5.78 11.75 67.98
C SER A 807 -6.94 11.43 67.03
N LEU A 808 -6.81 11.76 65.74
CA LEU A 808 -7.80 11.40 64.72
C LEU A 808 -7.87 9.88 64.56
N GLY A 809 -9.07 9.32 64.67
CA GLY A 809 -9.37 7.92 64.37
C GLY A 809 -10.16 7.75 63.08
N ASN A 810 -10.31 6.51 62.63
CA ASN A 810 -11.04 6.15 61.41
C ASN A 810 -12.45 6.77 61.34
N LEU A 811 -13.17 6.74 62.47
CA LEU A 811 -14.52 7.30 62.61
C LEU A 811 -14.59 8.82 62.36
N GLN A 812 -13.49 9.54 62.61
CA GLN A 812 -13.43 11.00 62.43
C GLN A 812 -13.01 11.39 61.01
N VAL A 813 -12.38 10.46 60.27
CA VAL A 813 -11.90 10.68 58.91
C VAL A 813 -12.91 10.20 57.88
N TRP A 814 -13.64 9.13 58.18
CA TRP A 814 -14.55 8.44 57.26
C TRP A 814 -15.98 8.30 57.80
N GLY A 815 -16.35 8.96 58.90
CA GLY A 815 -17.67 8.79 59.51
C GLY A 815 -17.92 7.37 60.06
N GLN A 816 -19.20 6.94 60.15
CA GLN A 816 -19.57 5.59 60.62
C GLN A 816 -19.43 4.49 59.55
N ALA A 817 -18.65 4.74 58.50
CA ALA A 817 -18.50 3.87 57.35
C ALA A 817 -18.00 2.46 57.69
N THR A 818 -18.62 1.48 57.06
CA THR A 818 -18.25 0.07 56.97
C THR A 818 -17.80 -0.25 55.55
N PRO A 819 -17.13 -1.39 55.29
CA PRO A 819 -16.70 -1.76 53.93
C PRO A 819 -17.84 -1.93 52.89
N ALA A 820 -19.11 -1.85 53.32
CA ALA A 820 -20.28 -1.88 52.45
C ALA A 820 -20.93 -0.49 52.25
N ASP A 821 -20.41 0.56 52.90
CA ASP A 821 -20.93 1.93 52.80
C ASP A 821 -20.21 2.70 51.69
N THR A 822 -20.97 3.48 50.91
CA THR A 822 -20.49 4.45 49.90
C THR A 822 -20.05 5.78 50.50
N ASP A 823 -19.90 5.83 51.83
CA ASP A 823 -19.51 7.02 52.57
C ASP A 823 -18.13 7.53 52.09
N THR A 824 -18.10 8.80 51.69
CA THR A 824 -16.89 9.50 51.23
C THR A 824 -16.12 10.09 52.40
N LEU A 825 -14.92 10.59 52.11
CA LEU A 825 -14.09 11.27 53.11
C LEU A 825 -14.85 12.45 53.73
N GLU A 826 -14.79 12.59 55.06
CA GLU A 826 -15.41 13.73 55.74
C GLU A 826 -14.90 15.04 55.13
N ALA A 827 -15.82 15.95 54.77
CA ALA A 827 -15.52 17.15 53.98
C ALA A 827 -14.40 18.04 54.55
N ALA A 828 -14.14 17.96 55.86
CA ALA A 828 -13.05 18.67 56.51
C ALA A 828 -11.63 18.15 56.15
N PHE A 829 -11.55 16.95 55.55
CA PHE A 829 -10.32 16.29 55.13
C PHE A 829 -10.27 16.02 53.62
N ALA A 830 -11.38 16.25 52.91
CA ALA A 830 -11.43 16.22 51.45
C ALA A 830 -10.40 17.22 50.89
N PRO A 831 -9.49 16.79 50.00
CA PRO A 831 -8.67 17.74 49.27
C PRO A 831 -9.61 18.67 48.50
N THR A 832 -9.41 19.98 48.64
CA THR A 832 -10.02 20.94 47.74
C THR A 832 -9.17 20.95 46.48
N PHE A 833 -9.60 20.24 45.44
CA PHE A 833 -9.12 20.43 44.08
C PHE A 833 -9.67 21.77 43.56
N ASP A 834 -9.26 22.87 44.19
CA ASP A 834 -9.69 24.23 43.88
C ASP A 834 -8.60 24.94 43.05
N ASP A 835 -8.05 24.22 42.07
CA ASP A 835 -7.18 24.79 41.06
C ASP A 835 -7.79 24.37 39.72
N ALA A 836 -8.32 25.35 38.98
CA ALA A 836 -9.12 25.18 37.76
C ALA A 836 -8.42 24.38 36.64
N TYR A 837 -7.15 24.03 36.85
CA TYR A 837 -6.28 23.37 35.90
C TYR A 837 -6.52 21.85 35.76
N TYR A 838 -7.32 21.20 36.63
CA TYR A 838 -7.48 19.73 36.59
C TYR A 838 -8.83 19.09 36.99
N THR A 839 -9.78 19.79 37.61
CA THR A 839 -11.01 19.11 38.08
C THR A 839 -12.26 19.88 37.72
N GLY A 840 -13.01 19.36 36.75
CA GLY A 840 -14.42 19.68 36.50
C GLY A 840 -14.66 21.09 35.98
N VAL A 841 -15.04 21.17 34.70
CA VAL A 841 -15.19 22.41 33.92
C VAL A 841 -13.84 23.08 33.69
N ALA A 842 -13.01 22.42 32.88
CA ALA A 842 -12.47 23.05 31.69
C ALA A 842 -12.23 24.58 31.86
N THR A 843 -11.06 24.95 32.38
CA THR A 843 -10.46 26.26 32.04
C THR A 843 -9.57 26.15 30.80
N GLU A 844 -10.03 25.30 29.87
CA GLU A 844 -10.11 25.53 28.44
C GLU A 844 -9.21 26.63 27.91
N VAL A 845 -8.03 26.21 27.48
CA VAL A 845 -7.51 26.83 26.29
C VAL A 845 -7.18 25.69 25.35
N LEU A 846 -7.88 25.64 24.23
CA LEU A 846 -7.34 24.98 23.06
C LEU A 846 -5.93 25.52 22.86
N GLY A 847 -4.98 24.64 22.56
CA GLY A 847 -3.64 25.04 22.23
C GLY A 847 -3.72 26.10 21.15
N GLN A 848 -3.09 27.25 21.38
CA GLN A 848 -3.12 28.35 20.44
C GLN A 848 -1.82 28.40 19.67
N THR A 849 -1.87 28.87 18.44
CA THR A 849 -0.66 29.20 17.68
C THR A 849 -0.70 30.63 17.20
N GLY A 850 0.48 31.23 17.02
CA GLY A 850 0.60 32.58 16.49
C GLY A 850 0.15 32.63 15.03
N GLY A 851 -0.98 33.28 14.76
CA GLY A 851 -1.40 33.53 13.37
C GLY A 851 -0.38 34.43 12.66
N ALA A 852 -0.09 34.19 11.38
CA ALA A 852 0.85 35.00 10.62
C ALA A 852 0.37 36.48 10.57
N GLN A 853 1.10 37.39 11.23
CA GLN A 853 0.76 38.81 11.26
C GLN A 853 1.70 39.64 10.39
N ALA A 854 1.15 40.71 9.80
CA ALA A 854 1.91 41.69 9.05
C ALA A 854 2.88 42.49 9.96
N GLU A 855 4.17 42.43 9.68
CA GLU A 855 5.20 43.21 10.39
C GLU A 855 5.10 44.69 10.01
N GLN A 856 5.24 45.62 10.97
CA GLN A 856 5.28 47.05 10.70
C GLN A 856 6.63 47.66 11.10
N GLN A 857 7.24 48.40 10.18
CA GLN A 857 8.45 49.17 10.44
C GLN A 857 8.24 50.65 10.20
N THR A 858 8.81 51.45 11.07
CA THR A 858 8.71 52.90 11.01
C THR A 858 10.05 53.51 10.58
N ILE A 859 10.06 54.22 9.46
CA ILE A 859 11.21 54.96 8.91
C ILE A 859 11.05 56.45 9.23
N ASN A 860 11.86 56.96 10.15
CA ASN A 860 11.77 58.35 10.61
C ASN A 860 12.84 59.24 9.95
N PHE A 861 12.40 60.10 9.03
CA PHE A 861 13.21 61.13 8.38
C PHE A 861 13.22 62.46 9.13
N ALA A 862 12.20 62.72 9.96
CA ALA A 862 12.07 63.94 10.76
C ALA A 862 13.25 64.13 11.72
N ALA A 863 13.71 63.05 12.37
CA ALA A 863 14.88 63.07 13.26
C ALA A 863 16.19 63.37 12.49
N ALA A 864 16.35 62.77 11.30
CA ALA A 864 17.54 62.92 10.47
C ALA A 864 17.65 64.29 9.77
N MET A 865 16.52 64.96 9.54
CA MET A 865 16.42 66.24 8.84
C MET A 865 16.00 67.41 9.73
N ALA A 866 16.12 67.24 11.06
CA ALA A 866 15.60 68.18 12.08
C ALA A 866 16.10 69.64 11.96
N ALA A 867 17.07 69.93 11.10
CA ALA A 867 17.65 71.26 10.91
C ALA A 867 17.80 71.73 9.45
N GLY A 868 17.19 71.09 8.43
CA GLY A 868 17.37 71.53 7.04
C GLY A 868 16.57 70.80 5.97
N VAL A 869 16.72 71.27 4.72
CA VAL A 869 16.25 70.63 3.49
C VAL A 869 17.42 69.94 2.78
N ILE A 870 17.15 69.06 1.82
CA ILE A 870 18.19 68.47 0.97
C ILE A 870 18.93 69.58 0.18
N ASP A 871 20.26 69.60 0.22
CA ASP A 871 21.07 70.66 -0.42
C ASP A 871 21.42 70.40 -1.91
N GLY A 872 21.18 69.19 -2.43
CA GLY A 872 21.48 68.80 -3.81
C GLY A 872 20.65 67.61 -4.29
N ALA A 873 20.30 67.54 -5.57
CA ALA A 873 19.55 66.42 -6.13
C ALA A 873 20.41 65.14 -6.17
N GLY A 874 19.80 63.99 -5.83
CA GLY A 874 20.48 62.71 -5.70
C GLY A 874 19.49 61.54 -5.66
N THR A 875 20.03 60.32 -5.50
CA THR A 875 19.23 59.10 -5.32
C THR A 875 19.45 58.57 -3.90
N MET A 876 18.35 58.33 -3.19
CA MET A 876 18.30 57.64 -1.91
C MET A 876 17.89 56.20 -2.15
N VAL A 877 18.57 55.24 -1.55
CA VAL A 877 18.19 53.81 -1.63
C VAL A 877 17.57 53.41 -0.30
N ILE A 878 16.40 52.75 -0.30
CA ILE A 878 15.75 52.17 0.89
C ILE A 878 15.44 50.70 0.57
N GLY A 879 16.05 49.75 1.27
CA GLY A 879 15.80 48.32 1.02
C GLY A 879 16.03 47.92 -0.45
N GLY A 880 17.05 48.47 -1.11
CA GLY A 880 17.31 48.23 -2.54
C GLY A 880 16.45 49.06 -3.52
N ILE A 881 15.45 49.80 -3.04
CA ILE A 881 14.56 50.63 -3.87
C ILE A 881 15.11 52.05 -4.00
N ASN A 882 15.25 52.52 -5.25
CA ASN A 882 15.78 53.84 -5.58
C ASN A 882 14.69 54.93 -5.52
N VAL A 883 14.91 55.96 -4.70
CA VAL A 883 14.04 57.11 -4.49
C VAL A 883 14.77 58.39 -4.91
N ALA A 884 14.21 59.12 -5.86
CA ALA A 884 14.79 60.38 -6.34
C ALA A 884 14.47 61.55 -5.39
N VAL A 885 15.50 62.19 -4.84
CA VAL A 885 15.38 63.38 -3.99
C VAL A 885 15.96 64.61 -4.68
N LEU A 886 15.36 65.78 -4.44
CA LEU A 886 15.72 67.04 -5.07
C LEU A 886 16.22 68.04 -4.03
N ALA A 887 17.05 68.99 -4.47
CA ALA A 887 17.44 70.12 -3.63
C ALA A 887 16.20 70.91 -3.18
N GLY A 888 16.03 71.10 -1.87
CA GLY A 888 14.89 71.78 -1.26
C GLY A 888 13.83 70.85 -0.65
N ASP A 889 13.93 69.53 -0.83
CA ASP A 889 13.01 68.58 -0.19
C ASP A 889 13.20 68.60 1.34
N ASN A 890 12.10 68.68 2.09
CA ASN A 890 12.09 68.56 3.56
C ASN A 890 11.67 67.14 3.99
N ALA A 891 11.73 66.84 5.29
CA ALA A 891 11.42 65.50 5.82
C ALA A 891 10.07 64.93 5.35
N ALA A 892 9.01 65.76 5.35
CA ALA A 892 7.69 65.35 4.89
C ALA A 892 7.70 65.04 3.38
N THR A 893 8.30 65.90 2.56
CA THR A 893 8.41 65.66 1.11
C THR A 893 9.22 64.39 0.80
N VAL A 894 10.27 64.10 1.56
CA VAL A 894 11.07 62.88 1.41
C VAL A 894 10.25 61.65 1.83
N ALA A 895 9.55 61.70 2.97
CA ALA A 895 8.69 60.64 3.44
C ALA A 895 7.58 60.29 2.42
N THR A 896 6.91 61.29 1.84
CA THR A 896 5.90 61.07 0.79
C THR A 896 6.49 60.34 -0.42
N LYS A 897 7.69 60.74 -0.86
CA LYS A 897 8.38 60.12 -1.99
C LYS A 897 8.80 58.68 -1.69
N VAL A 898 9.27 58.41 -0.48
CA VAL A 898 9.65 57.07 -0.03
C VAL A 898 8.43 56.16 0.06
N ALA A 899 7.33 56.62 0.69
CA ALA A 899 6.09 55.85 0.76
C ALA A 899 5.54 55.53 -0.65
N THR A 900 5.58 56.50 -1.57
CA THR A 900 5.15 56.27 -2.97
C THR A 900 6.04 55.26 -3.69
N ALA A 901 7.36 55.33 -3.49
CA ALA A 901 8.29 54.40 -4.12
C ALA A 901 8.16 52.97 -3.57
N LEU A 902 7.95 52.82 -2.26
CA LEU A 902 7.73 51.53 -1.60
C LEU A 902 6.40 50.89 -2.05
N ASN A 903 5.30 51.65 -2.12
CA ASN A 903 4.02 51.16 -2.64
C ASN A 903 4.07 50.77 -4.13
N GLY A 904 5.01 51.32 -4.89
CA GLY A 904 5.21 51.02 -6.31
C GLY A 904 6.23 49.91 -6.60
N ALA A 905 6.89 49.38 -5.57
CA ALA A 905 7.90 48.33 -5.71
C ALA A 905 7.27 46.95 -5.61
N ASN A 906 7.77 46.01 -6.42
CA ASN A 906 7.33 44.61 -6.39
C ASN A 906 8.16 43.86 -5.34
N ALA A 907 7.54 43.17 -4.38
CA ALA A 907 8.21 42.64 -3.19
C ALA A 907 9.12 41.43 -3.46
N THR A 908 9.44 41.09 -4.70
CA THR A 908 10.33 39.97 -5.12
C THR A 908 11.70 39.89 -4.43
N GLN A 909 12.14 40.95 -3.74
CA GLN A 909 13.37 40.97 -2.94
C GLN A 909 13.16 40.61 -1.45
N PHE A 910 11.91 40.48 -1.02
CA PHE A 910 11.48 40.31 0.38
C PHE A 910 10.35 39.27 0.55
N ALA A 911 9.63 38.87 -0.51
CA ALA A 911 8.48 37.97 -0.48
C ALA A 911 8.29 37.26 -1.85
N PRO A 912 7.47 36.18 -1.95
CA PRO A 912 7.12 35.55 -3.22
C PRO A 912 6.51 36.56 -4.22
N ALA A 913 6.60 36.25 -5.52
CA ALA A 913 6.58 37.22 -6.62
C ALA A 913 5.27 38.02 -6.88
N THR A 914 4.25 37.92 -6.01
CA THR A 914 2.89 38.46 -6.26
C THR A 914 2.40 39.51 -5.26
N THR A 915 3.13 39.82 -4.19
CA THR A 915 2.67 40.77 -3.14
C THR A 915 3.29 42.16 -3.26
N THR A 916 2.49 43.22 -3.05
CA THR A 916 2.94 44.63 -3.00
C THR A 916 3.09 45.12 -1.56
N LEU A 917 4.15 45.89 -1.25
CA LEU A 917 4.33 46.52 0.06
C LEU A 917 3.32 47.66 0.27
N ALA A 918 2.82 47.81 1.50
CA ALA A 918 1.98 48.96 1.87
C ALA A 918 2.79 49.94 2.73
N ALA A 919 2.97 51.18 2.27
CA ALA A 919 3.70 52.22 2.97
C ALA A 919 2.84 53.49 3.13
N THR A 920 2.68 53.96 4.37
CA THR A 920 1.87 55.15 4.70
C THR A 920 2.77 56.26 5.24
N ASP A 921 2.67 57.46 4.67
CA ASP A 921 3.34 58.67 5.16
C ASP A 921 2.42 59.43 6.14
N ASP A 922 2.95 59.79 7.30
CA ASP A 922 2.22 60.56 8.31
C ASP A 922 2.14 62.08 8.00
N GLY A 923 2.85 62.53 6.97
CA GLY A 923 2.94 63.94 6.56
C GLY A 923 3.80 64.81 7.47
N ALA A 924 4.40 64.23 8.51
CA ALA A 924 5.35 64.86 9.43
C ALA A 924 6.79 64.34 9.24
N GLY A 925 7.02 63.47 8.26
CA GLY A 925 8.34 62.96 7.91
C GLY A 925 8.62 61.55 8.44
N ILE A 926 7.58 60.78 8.72
CA ILE A 926 7.66 59.38 9.15
C ILE A 926 6.88 58.53 8.15
N VAL A 927 7.49 57.42 7.72
CA VAL A 927 6.85 56.42 6.86
C VAL A 927 6.68 55.14 7.66
N THR A 928 5.47 54.62 7.74
CA THR A 928 5.18 53.29 8.29
C THR A 928 5.02 52.32 7.13
N VAL A 929 5.83 51.27 7.11
CA VAL A 929 5.82 50.21 6.09
C VAL A 929 5.26 48.95 6.72
N THR A 930 4.24 48.39 6.09
CA THR A 930 3.62 47.13 6.48
C THR A 930 4.07 46.06 5.50
N PHE A 931 4.77 45.06 6.02
CA PHE A 931 5.12 43.85 5.29
C PHE A 931 3.94 42.88 5.35
N PRO A 932 3.58 42.22 4.23
CA PRO A 932 2.54 41.21 4.24
C PRO A 932 2.95 40.03 5.14
N ALA A 933 1.96 39.36 5.74
CA ALA A 933 2.17 38.11 6.45
C ALA A 933 2.73 37.07 5.47
N ILE A 934 3.86 36.47 5.80
CA ILE A 934 4.42 35.32 5.10
C ILE A 934 4.58 34.24 6.16
N GLY A 935 4.31 32.99 5.81
CA GLY A 935 4.27 31.86 6.75
C GLY A 935 5.55 31.65 7.57
N ASP A 936 5.52 30.58 8.34
CA ASP A 936 6.46 30.31 9.42
C ASP A 936 7.93 30.50 8.99
N TYR A 937 8.66 31.33 9.75
CA TYR A 937 10.11 31.62 9.63
C TYR A 937 10.61 32.59 8.53
N ALA A 938 10.43 33.92 8.73
CA ALA A 938 11.51 34.92 8.57
C ALA A 938 11.04 36.34 8.94
N GLN A 939 11.70 37.01 9.90
CA GLN A 939 11.53 38.44 10.13
C GLN A 939 12.05 39.24 8.92
N LEU A 940 11.19 40.01 8.26
CA LEU A 940 11.55 40.78 7.07
C LEU A 940 11.90 42.21 7.46
N SER A 941 13.15 42.40 7.88
CA SER A 941 13.64 43.72 8.26
C SER A 941 14.41 44.46 7.16
N PHE A 942 14.15 45.77 7.03
CA PHE A 942 15.10 46.64 6.34
C PHE A 942 16.37 46.77 7.19
N ALA A 943 17.47 46.13 6.76
CA ALA A 943 18.75 46.22 7.45
C ALA A 943 19.18 47.68 7.67
N ALA A 944 19.59 48.04 8.90
CA ALA A 944 19.95 49.40 9.30
C ALA A 944 21.07 50.07 8.46
N GLY A 945 21.79 49.30 7.64
CA GLY A 945 22.81 49.78 6.69
C GLY A 945 22.32 50.02 5.25
N GLY A 946 21.05 49.74 4.94
CA GLY A 946 20.50 49.77 3.58
C GLY A 946 20.10 51.14 3.05
N VAL A 947 20.30 52.21 3.85
CA VAL A 947 19.98 53.59 3.45
C VAL A 947 21.23 54.36 3.07
N THR A 948 21.50 54.46 1.77
CA THR A 948 22.61 55.25 1.22
C THR A 948 22.08 56.40 0.37
N HIS A 949 22.63 57.60 0.59
CA HIS A 949 22.40 58.77 -0.25
C HIS A 949 23.72 59.11 -0.94
N ASP A 950 23.79 58.89 -2.26
CA ASP A 950 24.98 59.24 -3.04
C ASP A 950 24.85 60.66 -3.56
N ASN A 951 25.43 61.61 -2.83
CA ASN A 951 25.59 62.98 -3.28
C ASN A 951 27.07 63.33 -3.22
N GLY A 952 27.71 63.45 -4.38
CA GLY A 952 29.15 63.68 -4.54
C GLY A 952 29.68 65.05 -4.09
N GLY A 953 29.17 65.59 -2.98
CA GLY A 953 29.63 66.83 -2.35
C GLY A 953 29.39 66.80 -0.85
N ALA A 954 30.28 67.44 -0.07
CA ALA A 954 30.37 67.38 1.39
C ALA A 954 29.16 68.00 2.15
N GLY A 955 28.00 67.38 2.03
CA GLY A 955 26.80 67.57 2.87
C GLY A 955 26.60 66.35 3.77
N THR A 956 26.10 66.58 4.98
CA THR A 956 25.93 65.58 6.04
C THR A 956 25.19 64.33 5.56
N ALA A 957 25.75 63.14 5.82
CA ALA A 957 25.07 61.87 5.58
C ALA A 957 23.75 61.85 6.36
N MET A 958 22.63 61.70 5.64
CA MET A 958 21.32 61.49 6.25
C MET A 958 21.13 60.00 6.50
N ALA A 959 21.16 59.60 7.77
CA ALA A 959 20.77 58.26 8.19
C ALA A 959 19.39 58.38 8.87
N PRO A 960 18.27 58.05 8.20
CA PRO A 960 16.99 57.94 8.89
C PRO A 960 17.08 56.86 9.97
N THR A 961 16.30 57.01 11.03
CA THR A 961 16.19 55.96 12.04
C THR A 961 15.10 55.00 11.60
N ILE A 962 15.46 53.74 11.39
CA ILE A 962 14.51 52.64 11.20
C ILE A 962 14.27 52.06 12.59
N THR A 963 13.01 52.06 13.01
CA THR A 963 12.59 51.36 14.22
C THR A 963 11.70 50.23 13.76
N ASP A 964 12.11 49.02 14.10
CA ASP A 964 11.18 47.90 14.12
C ASP A 964 10.22 48.17 15.27
N ASP A 965 8.97 48.46 14.94
CA ASP A 965 7.94 48.52 15.97
C ASP A 965 7.71 47.06 16.32
N ALA A 966 8.56 46.54 17.21
CA ALA A 966 8.42 45.22 17.79
C ALA A 966 6.98 45.17 18.29
N VAL A 967 6.13 44.51 17.50
CA VAL A 967 4.85 44.03 17.97
C VAL A 967 5.32 43.05 19.03
N ALA A 968 5.37 43.51 20.28
CA ALA A 968 5.33 42.61 21.40
C ALA A 968 4.23 41.61 21.02
N TYR A 969 4.52 40.31 21.08
CA TYR A 969 3.53 39.25 21.03
C TYR A 969 2.51 39.55 22.14
N SER A 970 1.64 40.51 21.91
CA SER A 970 0.55 40.84 22.77
C SER A 970 -0.39 39.68 22.54
N ALA A 971 -0.81 39.03 23.62
CA ALA A 971 -1.73 37.91 23.71
C ALA A 971 -3.12 38.16 23.05
N ALA A 972 -3.15 38.75 21.87
CA ALA A 972 -4.30 39.27 21.15
C ALA A 972 -4.32 38.81 19.67
N ALA A 973 -3.43 37.88 19.28
CA ALA A 973 -3.38 37.28 17.94
C ALA A 973 -3.01 35.79 17.97
N LEU A 974 -3.37 35.12 19.07
CA LEU A 974 -3.32 33.67 19.17
C LEU A 974 -4.69 33.13 18.73
N VAL A 975 -4.69 32.13 17.85
CA VAL A 975 -5.92 31.46 17.37
C VAL A 975 -5.95 30.07 17.99
N ASP A 976 -7.13 29.67 18.45
CA ASP A 976 -7.37 28.34 19.00
C ASP A 976 -7.13 27.27 17.94
N LYS A 977 -6.59 26.12 18.34
CA LYS A 977 -6.50 24.92 17.52
C LYS A 977 -7.68 24.02 17.87
N ASP A 978 -8.87 24.49 17.48
CA ASP A 978 -10.19 23.85 17.57
C ASP A 978 -10.35 22.69 16.57
N GLY A 979 -9.47 22.60 15.57
CA GLY A 979 -9.62 21.62 14.51
C GLY A 979 -10.62 22.07 13.46
N SER A 980 -10.80 21.28 12.40
CA SER A 980 -11.79 21.55 11.36
C SER A 980 -12.39 20.25 10.87
N ALA A 981 -13.60 20.31 10.33
CA ALA A 981 -14.11 19.22 9.51
C ALA A 981 -13.18 18.96 8.31
N ASN A 982 -13.27 17.76 7.74
CA ASN A 982 -12.83 17.49 6.37
C ASN A 982 -13.54 18.45 5.40
N THR A 983 -12.97 18.62 4.21
CA THR A 983 -13.56 19.45 3.15
C THR A 983 -14.10 18.65 1.98
N ASN A 984 -13.74 17.38 1.98
CA ASN A 984 -13.96 16.42 0.91
C ASN A 984 -15.17 15.56 1.26
N VAL A 985 -15.82 15.02 0.24
CA VAL A 985 -17.10 14.32 0.41
C VAL A 985 -16.93 12.87 -0.01
N SER A 986 -17.36 11.98 0.87
CA SER A 986 -17.35 10.53 0.67
C SER A 986 -18.63 9.90 1.23
N ASP A 987 -19.19 8.93 0.50
CA ASP A 987 -20.29 8.09 0.99
C ASP A 987 -19.76 6.67 1.16
N VAL A 988 -19.05 6.44 2.25
CA VAL A 988 -18.38 5.18 2.54
C VAL A 988 -19.36 4.20 3.18
N THR A 989 -19.30 2.94 2.73
CA THR A 989 -20.05 1.85 3.35
C THR A 989 -19.09 1.00 4.19
N VAL A 990 -19.35 0.88 5.48
CA VAL A 990 -18.52 0.11 6.42
C VAL A 990 -19.32 -1.04 7.02
N ASP A 991 -18.97 -2.28 6.70
CA ASP A 991 -19.43 -3.47 7.44
C ASP A 991 -18.53 -3.71 8.64
N LEU A 992 -19.11 -3.66 9.83
CA LEU A 992 -18.41 -3.86 11.10
C LEU A 992 -17.97 -5.32 11.30
N GLY A 993 -18.63 -6.28 10.65
CA GLY A 993 -18.29 -7.69 10.86
C GLY A 993 -18.46 -8.13 12.33
N THR A 994 -17.38 -8.59 12.97
CA THR A 994 -17.41 -9.02 14.38
C THR A 994 -16.21 -8.50 15.19
N GLY A 995 -16.48 -7.86 16.32
CA GLY A 995 -15.48 -7.54 17.34
C GLY A 995 -15.79 -6.21 17.99
N ASP A 996 -14.81 -5.58 18.63
CA ASP A 996 -15.03 -4.26 19.24
C ASP A 996 -14.38 -3.19 18.33
N ASP A 997 -15.17 -2.61 17.44
CA ASP A 997 -14.70 -1.76 16.35
C ASP A 997 -14.86 -0.26 16.64
N VAL A 998 -14.00 0.56 16.04
CA VAL A 998 -14.11 2.03 16.08
C VAL A 998 -14.21 2.55 14.66
N VAL A 999 -15.34 3.18 14.32
CA VAL A 999 -15.56 3.82 13.02
C VAL A 999 -15.68 5.32 13.21
N VAL A 1000 -14.87 6.07 12.46
CA VAL A 1000 -14.90 7.52 12.40
C VAL A 1000 -15.40 7.89 11.01
N LEU A 1001 -16.62 8.42 10.98
CA LEU A 1001 -17.30 8.85 9.77
C LEU A 1001 -16.86 10.25 9.33
N GLY A 1002 -17.12 10.57 8.06
CA GLY A 1002 -16.86 11.90 7.53
C GLY A 1002 -17.66 12.97 8.27
N SER A 1003 -17.13 14.19 8.32
CA SER A 1003 -17.72 15.32 9.05
C SER A 1003 -18.16 16.47 8.14
N THR A 1004 -18.02 16.34 6.81
CA THR A 1004 -18.41 17.36 5.83
C THR A 1004 -19.92 17.43 5.68
N VAL A 1005 -20.49 18.61 5.87
CA VAL A 1005 -21.89 18.88 5.52
C VAL A 1005 -22.01 20.10 4.63
N GLY A 1006 -22.31 19.84 3.35
CA GLY A 1006 -22.47 20.84 2.32
C GLY A 1006 -23.89 21.39 2.17
N ALA A 1007 -24.11 22.01 1.00
CA ALA A 1007 -25.36 22.70 0.70
C ALA A 1007 -26.55 21.76 0.43
N ASP A 1008 -26.27 20.53 0.00
CA ASP A 1008 -27.20 19.44 -0.24
C ASP A 1008 -26.54 18.08 0.09
N ALA A 1009 -27.31 16.99 0.00
CA ALA A 1009 -26.83 15.64 0.34
C ALA A 1009 -25.61 15.23 -0.49
N ALA A 1010 -25.62 15.47 -1.81
CA ALA A 1010 -24.49 15.11 -2.68
C ALA A 1010 -23.19 15.86 -2.38
N ALA A 1011 -23.24 16.93 -1.60
CA ALA A 1011 -22.06 17.68 -1.14
C ALA A 1011 -21.80 17.49 0.37
N SER A 1012 -22.36 16.44 0.98
CA SER A 1012 -22.19 16.10 2.39
C SER A 1012 -21.82 14.63 2.49
N ASP A 1013 -21.12 14.24 3.56
CA ASP A 1013 -20.87 12.83 3.86
C ASP A 1013 -22.20 12.14 4.23
N ASN A 1014 -22.52 11.05 3.54
CA ASN A 1014 -23.70 10.23 3.76
C ASN A 1014 -23.32 8.75 3.96
N ASP A 1015 -22.55 8.49 5.00
CA ASP A 1015 -21.95 7.18 5.26
C ASP A 1015 -22.99 6.13 5.65
N THR A 1016 -22.66 4.86 5.40
CA THR A 1016 -23.51 3.71 5.77
C THR A 1016 -22.74 2.72 6.64
N VAL A 1017 -23.25 2.46 7.84
CA VAL A 1017 -22.71 1.43 8.74
C VAL A 1017 -23.57 0.17 8.66
N VAL A 1018 -22.96 -0.93 8.23
CA VAL A 1018 -23.62 -2.22 8.01
C VAL A 1018 -23.34 -3.17 9.16
N PHE A 1019 -24.39 -3.87 9.58
CA PHE A 1019 -24.33 -4.87 10.64
C PHE A 1019 -24.66 -6.25 10.09
N THR A 1020 -23.65 -7.13 9.94
CA THR A 1020 -23.85 -8.50 9.42
C THR A 1020 -23.53 -9.62 10.42
N GLY A 1021 -22.71 -9.33 11.44
CA GLY A 1021 -22.23 -10.31 12.42
C GLY A 1021 -23.28 -10.81 13.42
N SER A 1022 -23.35 -12.13 13.65
CA SER A 1022 -24.26 -12.70 14.67
C SER A 1022 -23.98 -12.23 16.11
N ASN A 1023 -22.78 -11.70 16.34
CA ASN A 1023 -22.39 -10.91 17.50
C ASN A 1023 -21.51 -9.79 16.98
N ILE A 1024 -22.01 -8.57 17.00
CA ILE A 1024 -21.31 -7.37 16.51
C ILE A 1024 -20.31 -6.84 17.54
N GLY A 1025 -20.25 -7.39 18.77
CA GLY A 1025 -19.35 -6.91 19.83
C GLY A 1025 -19.71 -5.53 20.38
N ASN A 1026 -18.73 -4.73 20.81
CA ASN A 1026 -18.92 -3.39 21.37
C ASN A 1026 -18.31 -2.33 20.44
N ASN A 1027 -19.14 -1.73 19.59
CA ASN A 1027 -18.67 -0.81 18.56
C ASN A 1027 -18.87 0.65 18.96
N THR A 1028 -17.95 1.51 18.53
CA THR A 1028 -18.02 2.95 18.69
C THR A 1028 -18.10 3.60 17.31
N ILE A 1029 -19.09 4.48 17.12
CA ILE A 1029 -19.30 5.21 15.86
C ILE A 1029 -19.23 6.70 16.16
N VAL A 1030 -18.25 7.37 15.55
CA VAL A 1030 -17.99 8.80 15.71
C VAL A 1030 -18.47 9.54 14.47
N ASN A 1031 -18.91 10.79 14.64
CA ASN A 1031 -19.43 11.69 13.60
C ASN A 1031 -20.77 11.30 12.95
N PHE A 1032 -21.53 10.38 13.56
CA PHE A 1032 -22.82 9.93 12.99
C PHE A 1032 -23.89 11.05 12.89
N GLY A 1033 -24.36 11.37 11.69
CA GLY A 1033 -25.38 12.37 11.38
C GLY A 1033 -26.80 11.81 11.32
N THR A 1034 -27.71 12.30 12.19
CA THR A 1034 -29.11 11.83 12.22
C THR A 1034 -30.08 12.67 11.38
N THR A 1035 -29.74 13.90 11.04
CA THR A 1035 -30.64 14.84 10.33
C THR A 1035 -29.85 15.78 9.41
N GLY A 1036 -30.53 16.42 8.45
CA GLY A 1036 -29.92 17.42 7.58
C GLY A 1036 -29.55 16.85 6.21
N ASN A 1037 -28.45 17.36 5.62
CA ASN A 1037 -27.93 16.90 4.33
C ASN A 1037 -26.94 15.74 4.48
N GLY A 1038 -26.06 15.77 5.49
CA GLY A 1038 -25.16 14.67 5.85
C GLY A 1038 -25.84 13.68 6.81
N ILE A 1039 -26.82 12.94 6.30
CA ILE A 1039 -27.53 11.89 7.04
C ILE A 1039 -26.77 10.58 6.83
N ASP A 1040 -26.36 9.96 7.92
CA ASP A 1040 -25.77 8.62 7.91
C ASP A 1040 -26.82 7.53 8.11
N GLN A 1041 -26.51 6.33 7.63
CA GLN A 1041 -27.43 5.21 7.58
C GLN A 1041 -26.92 4.02 8.39
N LEU A 1042 -27.85 3.31 9.04
CA LEU A 1042 -27.62 2.03 9.68
C LEU A 1042 -28.29 0.93 8.84
N ASP A 1043 -27.50 -0.01 8.35
CA ASP A 1043 -27.99 -1.14 7.57
C ASP A 1043 -28.13 -2.40 8.44
N PHE A 1044 -29.39 -2.75 8.75
CA PHE A 1044 -29.78 -3.99 9.43
C PHE A 1044 -30.42 -5.02 8.49
N THR A 1045 -30.25 -4.89 7.17
CA THR A 1045 -30.87 -5.76 6.16
C THR A 1045 -30.49 -7.23 6.32
N ALA A 1046 -29.34 -7.53 6.93
CA ALA A 1046 -28.94 -8.89 7.31
C ALA A 1046 -29.90 -9.55 8.32
N TYR A 1047 -30.56 -8.76 9.17
CA TYR A 1047 -31.51 -9.24 10.19
C TYR A 1047 -32.97 -9.03 9.74
N LEU A 1048 -33.28 -7.87 9.15
CA LEU A 1048 -34.64 -7.41 8.83
C LEU A 1048 -35.14 -7.97 7.49
N THR A 1049 -35.43 -9.26 7.47
CA THR A 1049 -35.72 -10.03 6.25
C THR A 1049 -37.21 -10.36 6.03
N ASN A 1050 -38.13 -9.63 6.69
CA ASN A 1050 -39.57 -9.91 6.60
C ASN A 1050 -40.10 -9.73 5.16
N GLN A 1051 -40.85 -10.71 4.64
CA GLN A 1051 -41.33 -10.70 3.26
C GLN A 1051 -42.85 -10.61 3.13
N VAL A 1052 -43.30 -10.01 2.02
CA VAL A 1052 -44.68 -9.98 1.56
C VAL A 1052 -44.81 -10.55 0.16
N THR A 1053 -46.01 -10.99 -0.20
CA THR A 1053 -46.40 -11.32 -1.58
C THR A 1053 -47.64 -10.52 -1.96
N VAL A 1054 -47.87 -10.24 -3.24
CA VAL A 1054 -49.16 -9.66 -3.69
C VAL A 1054 -50.32 -10.55 -3.21
N GLU A 1055 -51.39 -9.94 -2.72
CA GLU A 1055 -52.55 -10.63 -2.13
C GLU A 1055 -53.06 -11.76 -3.03
N GLY A 1056 -53.12 -12.98 -2.50
CA GLY A 1056 -53.56 -14.18 -3.21
C GLY A 1056 -52.60 -14.71 -4.29
N SER A 1057 -51.41 -14.12 -4.43
CA SER A 1057 -50.36 -14.61 -5.34
C SER A 1057 -49.52 -15.70 -4.69
N THR A 1058 -49.31 -16.79 -5.43
CA THR A 1058 -48.35 -17.85 -5.09
C THR A 1058 -47.07 -17.78 -5.92
N SER A 1059 -46.86 -16.66 -6.63
CA SER A 1059 -45.70 -16.46 -7.50
C SER A 1059 -44.49 -16.04 -6.68
N GLU A 1060 -43.33 -16.64 -6.93
CA GLU A 1060 -42.07 -16.17 -6.33
C GLU A 1060 -41.73 -14.74 -6.79
N ALA A 1061 -42.09 -14.37 -8.02
CA ALA A 1061 -41.83 -13.04 -8.56
C ALA A 1061 -42.68 -11.92 -7.94
N SER A 1062 -43.67 -12.24 -7.10
CA SER A 1062 -44.44 -11.24 -6.36
C SER A 1062 -43.96 -11.03 -4.94
N LYS A 1063 -42.89 -11.72 -4.53
CA LYS A 1063 -42.30 -11.56 -3.21
C LYS A 1063 -41.42 -10.32 -3.15
N SER A 1064 -41.51 -9.56 -2.08
CA SER A 1064 -40.61 -8.44 -1.77
C SER A 1064 -40.35 -8.38 -0.26
N VAL A 1065 -39.24 -7.79 0.14
CA VAL A 1065 -38.93 -7.49 1.54
C VAL A 1065 -39.65 -6.21 1.95
N PHE A 1066 -40.04 -6.08 3.23
CA PHE A 1066 -40.54 -4.82 3.77
C PHE A 1066 -39.42 -3.78 3.82
N ASN A 1067 -39.76 -2.50 3.65
CA ASN A 1067 -38.81 -1.43 3.94
C ASN A 1067 -38.51 -1.40 5.43
N ASN A 1068 -37.25 -1.11 5.78
CA ASN A 1068 -36.88 -0.87 7.16
C ASN A 1068 -37.43 0.49 7.60
N ILE A 1069 -37.93 0.58 8.84
CA ILE A 1069 -38.49 1.82 9.38
C ILE A 1069 -38.06 2.03 10.84
N VAL A 1070 -37.90 3.28 11.25
CA VAL A 1070 -37.83 3.64 12.66
C VAL A 1070 -39.26 3.75 13.20
N ALA A 1071 -39.47 3.32 14.45
CA ALA A 1071 -40.76 3.37 15.14
C ALA A 1071 -41.42 4.76 15.05
N ALA A 1072 -42.46 4.90 14.23
CA ALA A 1072 -43.16 6.18 14.02
C ALA A 1072 -44.25 6.46 15.07
N ASP A 1073 -44.75 5.41 15.74
CA ASP A 1073 -45.77 5.48 16.78
C ASP A 1073 -45.72 4.25 17.72
N ALA A 1074 -46.75 4.12 18.58
CA ALA A 1074 -46.91 3.04 19.55
C ALA A 1074 -47.23 1.65 18.94
N THR A 1075 -47.33 1.51 17.62
CA THR A 1075 -47.75 0.28 16.94
C THR A 1075 -46.57 -0.43 16.29
N LEU A 1076 -46.44 -1.73 16.58
CA LEU A 1076 -45.38 -2.56 16.01
C LEU A 1076 -45.59 -2.76 14.50
N ALA A 1077 -44.56 -2.46 13.73
CA ALA A 1077 -44.47 -2.71 12.30
C ALA A 1077 -43.53 -3.88 11.98
N PHE A 1078 -43.51 -4.28 10.71
CA PHE A 1078 -42.53 -5.23 10.18
C PHE A 1078 -41.24 -4.47 9.82
N ASN A 1079 -40.08 -5.11 10.02
CA ASN A 1079 -38.78 -4.52 9.72
C ASN A 1079 -38.55 -3.19 10.49
N GLU A 1080 -38.98 -3.16 11.75
CA GLU A 1080 -38.90 -1.99 12.60
C GLU A 1080 -37.60 -1.98 13.41
N VAL A 1081 -36.96 -0.81 13.51
CA VAL A 1081 -35.93 -0.49 14.51
C VAL A 1081 -36.58 0.38 15.59
N GLN A 1082 -36.61 -0.14 16.81
CA GLN A 1082 -37.20 0.53 17.96
C GLN A 1082 -36.12 0.96 18.96
N ILE A 1083 -36.12 2.24 19.33
CA ILE A 1083 -35.27 2.76 20.40
C ILE A 1083 -36.08 2.79 21.70
N ILE A 1084 -35.51 2.26 22.78
CA ILE A 1084 -36.08 2.28 24.13
C ILE A 1084 -35.06 2.92 25.08
N THR A 1085 -35.46 3.98 25.74
CA THR A 1085 -34.65 4.62 26.78
C THR A 1085 -34.93 3.94 28.13
N PHE A 1086 -33.87 3.60 28.87
CA PHE A 1086 -33.94 2.87 30.13
C PHE A 1086 -33.25 3.62 31.27
N THR A 1087 -33.96 3.84 32.38
CA THR A 1087 -33.40 4.40 33.62
C THR A 1087 -32.87 3.28 34.52
N GLU A 1088 -31.59 3.31 34.91
CA GLU A 1088 -31.05 2.29 35.81
C GLU A 1088 -31.59 2.41 37.25
N SER A 1089 -31.83 1.25 37.90
CA SER A 1089 -32.13 1.14 39.33
C SER A 1089 -31.09 0.28 40.05
N ALA A 1090 -30.16 0.96 40.74
CA ALA A 1090 -29.20 0.28 41.62
C ALA A 1090 -29.87 -0.46 42.79
N ALA A 1091 -31.07 -0.03 43.22
CA ALA A 1091 -31.79 -0.64 44.32
C ALA A 1091 -32.35 -2.03 43.96
N ASP A 1092 -32.77 -2.18 42.69
CA ASP A 1092 -33.38 -3.40 42.17
C ASP A 1092 -32.38 -4.26 41.36
N ASN A 1093 -31.14 -3.78 41.21
CA ASN A 1093 -30.08 -4.40 40.42
C ASN A 1093 -30.50 -4.53 38.95
N GLU A 1094 -31.09 -3.46 38.44
CA GLU A 1094 -31.54 -3.30 37.06
C GLU A 1094 -30.63 -2.24 36.42
N THR A 1095 -29.55 -2.70 35.80
CA THR A 1095 -28.61 -1.90 35.02
C THR A 1095 -28.54 -2.44 33.60
N LEU A 1096 -28.06 -1.64 32.66
CA LEU A 1096 -27.88 -2.09 31.28
C LEU A 1096 -26.96 -3.31 31.24
N ALA A 1097 -25.92 -3.38 32.08
CA ALA A 1097 -25.06 -4.56 32.24
C ALA A 1097 -25.83 -5.85 32.64
N THR A 1098 -26.89 -5.73 33.44
CA THR A 1098 -27.74 -6.85 33.86
C THR A 1098 -28.88 -7.17 32.89
N LEU A 1099 -29.12 -6.33 31.89
CA LEU A 1099 -30.09 -6.57 30.82
C LEU A 1099 -29.59 -7.70 29.91
N THR A 1100 -29.97 -8.92 30.26
CA THR A 1100 -29.74 -10.12 29.44
C THR A 1100 -30.86 -10.30 28.42
N THR A 1101 -30.62 -11.11 27.40
CA THR A 1101 -31.64 -11.56 26.44
C THR A 1101 -32.89 -12.13 27.12
N THR A 1102 -32.74 -12.84 28.24
CA THR A 1102 -33.87 -13.39 29.00
C THR A 1102 -34.62 -12.30 29.76
N ALA A 1103 -33.91 -11.32 30.32
CA ALA A 1103 -34.52 -10.18 31.01
C ALA A 1103 -35.34 -9.34 30.02
N LEU A 1104 -34.77 -8.96 28.87
CA LEU A 1104 -35.48 -8.25 27.81
C LEU A 1104 -36.72 -9.04 27.33
N LEU A 1105 -36.58 -10.33 27.05
CA LEU A 1105 -37.70 -11.15 26.56
C LEU A 1105 -38.83 -11.26 27.60
N ASN A 1106 -38.51 -11.32 28.89
CA ASN A 1106 -39.50 -11.35 29.96
C ASN A 1106 -40.20 -9.99 30.11
N ALA A 1107 -39.44 -8.91 30.06
CA ALA A 1107 -39.94 -7.53 30.11
C ALA A 1107 -40.91 -7.24 28.95
N LEU A 1108 -40.48 -7.52 27.71
CA LEU A 1108 -41.30 -7.37 26.50
C LEU A 1108 -42.59 -8.22 26.50
N ASN A 1109 -42.59 -9.37 27.17
CA ASN A 1109 -43.77 -10.23 27.32
C ASN A 1109 -44.57 -9.95 28.61
N GLY A 1110 -44.20 -8.95 29.41
CA GLY A 1110 -44.89 -8.60 30.66
C GLY A 1110 -44.97 -9.75 31.66
N VAL A 1111 -43.88 -10.53 31.80
CA VAL A 1111 -43.82 -11.68 32.71
C VAL A 1111 -43.79 -11.18 34.16
N ALA A 1112 -44.87 -11.43 34.90
CA ALA A 1112 -45.01 -10.98 36.28
C ALA A 1112 -43.85 -11.47 37.20
N GLY A 1113 -43.22 -10.54 37.92
CA GLY A 1113 -42.07 -10.77 38.79
C GLY A 1113 -40.72 -10.87 38.07
N ALA A 1114 -40.69 -10.57 36.76
CA ALA A 1114 -39.50 -10.47 35.92
C ALA A 1114 -39.56 -9.18 35.06
N GLU A 1115 -40.19 -8.15 35.64
CA GLU A 1115 -40.15 -6.77 35.18
C GLU A 1115 -38.70 -6.26 35.10
N PHE A 1116 -38.46 -5.25 34.25
CA PHE A 1116 -37.16 -4.56 34.12
C PHE A 1116 -37.44 -3.07 33.90
N GLY A 1117 -37.34 -2.29 34.99
CA GLY A 1117 -37.79 -0.90 35.11
C GLY A 1117 -39.16 -0.74 35.76
N ASP A 1118 -39.37 0.36 36.51
CA ASP A 1118 -40.62 0.68 37.22
C ASP A 1118 -41.26 2.04 36.82
N GLY A 1119 -40.65 2.73 35.85
CA GLY A 1119 -40.99 4.06 35.35
C GLY A 1119 -41.85 4.10 34.09
N ALA A 1120 -42.29 5.32 33.75
CA ALA A 1120 -43.02 5.60 32.52
C ALA A 1120 -42.03 5.98 31.40
N GLY A 1121 -41.68 5.02 30.57
CA GLY A 1121 -40.63 5.15 29.54
C GLY A 1121 -39.82 3.87 29.40
N ASP A 1122 -39.71 3.12 30.50
CA ASP A 1122 -38.96 1.88 30.66
C ASP A 1122 -39.44 0.75 29.73
N ILE A 1123 -38.60 -0.28 29.59
CA ILE A 1123 -38.82 -1.45 28.70
C ILE A 1123 -40.20 -2.08 28.93
N ASP A 1124 -40.65 -2.19 30.18
CA ASP A 1124 -41.97 -2.72 30.52
C ASP A 1124 -43.13 -1.79 30.11
N SER A 1125 -42.93 -0.48 30.20
CA SER A 1125 -43.89 0.53 29.77
C SER A 1125 -43.98 0.61 28.25
N ALA A 1126 -42.85 0.52 27.54
CA ALA A 1126 -42.77 0.35 26.10
C ALA A 1126 -43.48 -0.95 25.65
N SER A 1127 -43.24 -2.06 26.37
CA SER A 1127 -43.97 -3.31 26.16
C SER A 1127 -45.47 -3.12 26.32
N SER A 1128 -45.94 -2.40 27.34
CA SER A 1128 -47.38 -2.16 27.60
C SER A 1128 -48.06 -1.37 26.48
N THR A 1129 -47.28 -0.54 25.77
CA THR A 1129 -47.70 0.26 24.63
C THR A 1129 -47.75 -0.61 23.36
N ALA A 1130 -46.70 -1.39 23.08
CA ALA A 1130 -46.65 -2.42 22.03
C ALA A 1130 -47.73 -3.53 22.23
N ILE A 1131 -48.10 -3.84 23.47
CA ILE A 1131 -49.14 -4.80 23.89
C ILE A 1131 -50.54 -4.35 23.45
N ASN A 1132 -50.78 -3.06 23.18
CA ASN A 1132 -52.05 -2.57 22.63
C ASN A 1132 -52.15 -2.71 21.09
N ALA A 1133 -51.06 -3.07 20.40
CA ALA A 1133 -51.00 -3.26 18.95
C ALA A 1133 -51.32 -4.70 18.48
N ARG A 1134 -51.75 -5.59 19.38
CA ARG A 1134 -52.19 -6.98 19.05
C ARG A 1134 -53.31 -7.05 18.00
N ASP A 1135 -54.09 -5.97 17.85
CA ASP A 1135 -55.14 -5.83 16.84
C ASP A 1135 -54.59 -5.37 15.46
N VAL A 1136 -53.36 -4.85 15.41
CA VAL A 1136 -52.72 -4.22 14.24
C VAL A 1136 -51.89 -5.23 13.42
N LEU A 1137 -51.14 -6.14 14.04
CA LEU A 1137 -50.32 -7.13 13.30
C LEU A 1137 -51.14 -8.04 12.35
N ILE A 1138 -52.43 -8.25 12.66
CA ILE A 1138 -53.37 -9.05 11.86
C ILE A 1138 -54.09 -8.20 10.81
N THR A 1139 -54.33 -6.93 11.12
CA THR A 1139 -55.09 -6.01 10.27
C THR A 1139 -54.17 -5.39 9.22
N ASP A 1140 -52.94 -5.01 9.54
CA ASP A 1140 -52.03 -4.39 8.58
C ASP A 1140 -51.39 -5.39 7.61
N ALA A 1141 -51.15 -6.64 8.06
CA ALA A 1141 -50.72 -7.75 7.19
C ALA A 1141 -51.71 -8.08 6.05
N ASN A 1142 -52.94 -7.52 6.06
CA ASN A 1142 -54.01 -7.84 5.10
C ASN A 1142 -54.92 -6.66 4.69
N SER A 1143 -54.83 -5.43 5.26
CA SER A 1143 -55.92 -4.44 5.10
C SER A 1143 -55.56 -3.08 4.50
N THR A 1144 -54.29 -2.80 4.18
CA THR A 1144 -53.95 -1.47 3.63
C THR A 1144 -53.19 -1.44 2.31
N ALA A 1145 -52.66 -2.56 1.79
CA ALA A 1145 -51.81 -2.50 0.59
C ALA A 1145 -51.95 -3.63 -0.45
N GLY A 1146 -52.87 -4.58 -0.33
CA GLY A 1146 -53.01 -5.65 -1.34
C GLY A 1146 -51.81 -6.60 -1.39
N PHE A 1147 -51.19 -6.83 -0.23
CA PHE A 1147 -50.12 -7.79 -0.02
C PHE A 1147 -50.45 -8.70 1.19
N ASP A 1148 -50.00 -9.95 1.13
CA ASP A 1148 -50.05 -10.96 2.21
C ASP A 1148 -48.65 -11.15 2.80
N PHE A 1149 -48.52 -11.15 4.13
CA PHE A 1149 -47.27 -11.52 4.80
C PHE A 1149 -46.87 -12.98 4.54
N ILE A 1150 -45.56 -13.24 4.39
CA ILE A 1150 -45.00 -14.57 4.18
C ILE A 1150 -44.26 -15.03 5.44
N GLY A 1151 -44.84 -16.01 6.14
CA GLY A 1151 -44.22 -16.64 7.31
C GLY A 1151 -45.17 -16.69 8.50
N ASP A 1152 -44.67 -17.19 9.63
CA ASP A 1152 -45.36 -17.25 10.91
C ASP A 1152 -44.63 -16.47 12.02
N ALA A 1153 -43.54 -15.77 11.68
CA ALA A 1153 -42.75 -14.96 12.61
C ALA A 1153 -42.18 -13.72 11.91
N THR A 1154 -42.00 -12.64 12.66
CA THR A 1154 -41.38 -11.39 12.21
C THR A 1154 -40.11 -11.10 12.98
N LYS A 1155 -39.14 -10.46 12.34
CA LYS A 1155 -37.92 -9.95 12.96
C LYS A 1155 -37.91 -8.43 13.01
N ASN A 1156 -37.51 -7.86 14.15
CA ASN A 1156 -37.31 -6.43 14.37
C ASN A 1156 -36.02 -6.21 15.18
N ILE A 1157 -35.49 -4.99 15.19
CA ILE A 1157 -34.36 -4.58 16.03
C ILE A 1157 -34.87 -3.73 17.20
N ILE A 1158 -34.34 -3.97 18.40
CA ILE A 1158 -34.54 -3.11 19.56
C ILE A 1158 -33.18 -2.62 20.05
N MET A 1159 -33.00 -1.30 20.08
CA MET A 1159 -31.85 -0.61 20.66
C MET A 1159 -32.27 -0.06 22.03
N VAL A 1160 -31.59 -0.49 23.10
CA VAL A 1160 -31.88 -0.04 24.46
C VAL A 1160 -30.77 0.88 24.94
N GLU A 1161 -31.11 2.15 25.14
CA GLU A 1161 -30.22 3.20 25.66
C GLU A 1161 -30.30 3.29 27.17
N ASN A 1162 -29.19 3.64 27.81
CA ASN A 1162 -29.17 4.00 29.22
C ASN A 1162 -29.34 5.52 29.42
N GLU A 1163 -30.33 5.99 30.19
CA GLU A 1163 -30.46 7.42 30.55
C GLU A 1163 -29.30 7.98 31.37
N ALA A 1164 -28.44 7.11 31.91
CA ALA A 1164 -27.23 7.49 32.62
C ALA A 1164 -25.96 7.34 31.76
N ASN A 1165 -26.09 7.05 30.47
CA ASN A 1165 -25.01 7.09 29.49
C ASN A 1165 -25.61 7.23 28.09
N ASP A 1166 -25.86 8.48 27.69
CA ASP A 1166 -26.42 8.88 26.41
C ASP A 1166 -25.54 8.34 25.28
N GLY A 1167 -26.17 7.87 24.21
CA GLY A 1167 -25.44 7.32 23.05
C GLY A 1167 -24.97 5.87 23.18
N TYR A 1168 -25.01 5.28 24.38
CA TYR A 1168 -24.65 3.88 24.57
C TYR A 1168 -25.87 2.95 24.50
N TYR A 1169 -25.95 2.16 23.44
CA TYR A 1169 -27.08 1.27 23.13
C TYR A 1169 -26.70 -0.21 23.23
N LYS A 1170 -27.58 -1.02 23.81
CA LYS A 1170 -27.60 -2.48 23.59
C LYS A 1170 -28.54 -2.83 22.44
N VAL A 1171 -28.04 -3.57 21.45
CA VAL A 1171 -28.79 -3.90 20.23
C VAL A 1171 -29.24 -5.35 20.26
N PHE A 1172 -30.54 -5.58 20.04
CA PHE A 1172 -31.16 -6.90 20.06
C PHE A 1172 -31.95 -7.18 18.78
N GLU A 1173 -31.77 -8.37 18.20
CA GLU A 1173 -32.75 -8.94 17.27
C GLU A 1173 -33.88 -9.57 18.08
N VAL A 1174 -35.12 -9.18 17.82
CA VAL A 1174 -36.31 -9.78 18.45
C VAL A 1174 -37.19 -10.46 17.40
N THR A 1175 -37.69 -11.64 17.74
CA THR A 1175 -38.60 -12.41 16.88
C THR A 1175 -39.98 -12.50 17.49
N SER A 1176 -41.00 -12.00 16.78
CA SER A 1176 -42.40 -12.06 17.22
C SER A 1176 -43.19 -13.11 16.42
N THR A 1177 -44.13 -13.81 17.07
CA THR A 1177 -45.02 -14.76 16.37
C THR A 1177 -46.18 -14.03 15.69
N VAL A 1178 -46.43 -14.33 14.42
CA VAL A 1178 -47.61 -13.86 13.68
C VAL A 1178 -48.77 -14.84 13.89
N TYR A 1179 -49.83 -14.37 14.53
CA TYR A 1179 -51.01 -15.19 14.80
C TYR A 1179 -52.05 -15.07 13.68
N ALA A 1180 -52.69 -16.18 13.32
CA ALA A 1180 -53.73 -16.21 12.29
C ALA A 1180 -55.01 -15.42 12.67
N ASP A 1181 -55.29 -15.27 13.96
CA ASP A 1181 -56.35 -14.39 14.47
C ASP A 1181 -56.08 -13.93 15.92
N ALA A 1182 -56.76 -12.86 16.33
CA ALA A 1182 -56.59 -12.24 17.65
C ALA A 1182 -57.08 -13.16 18.79
N ALA A 1183 -57.96 -14.12 18.49
CA ALA A 1183 -58.51 -15.06 19.48
C ALA A 1183 -57.54 -16.20 19.82
N THR A 1184 -56.66 -16.58 18.89
CA THR A 1184 -55.67 -17.65 19.02
C THR A 1184 -54.47 -17.22 19.86
N ALA A 1185 -54.17 -15.92 19.88
CA ALA A 1185 -53.01 -15.34 20.55
C ALA A 1185 -53.08 -15.30 22.11
N GLY A 1186 -54.19 -15.67 22.76
CA GLY A 1186 -54.27 -15.78 24.24
C GLY A 1186 -54.12 -14.45 25.02
N ALA A 1187 -53.81 -14.47 26.31
CA ALA A 1187 -53.52 -13.26 27.11
C ALA A 1187 -52.00 -13.15 27.32
N ASN A 1188 -51.40 -12.10 26.77
CA ASN A 1188 -50.09 -11.47 27.02
C ASN A 1188 -48.79 -12.31 27.09
N ASN A 1189 -48.83 -13.63 27.21
CA ASN A 1189 -47.61 -14.44 27.31
C ASN A 1189 -47.22 -15.02 25.95
N GLY A 1190 -46.18 -14.47 25.32
CA GLY A 1190 -45.52 -15.07 24.15
C GLY A 1190 -45.84 -14.40 22.81
N LEU A 1191 -45.91 -13.06 22.77
CA LEU A 1191 -45.86 -12.32 21.51
C LEU A 1191 -44.45 -12.41 20.92
N TYR A 1192 -43.46 -12.08 21.75
CA TYR A 1192 -42.05 -12.27 21.43
C TYR A 1192 -41.65 -13.70 21.78
N SER A 1193 -41.14 -14.42 20.78
CA SER A 1193 -40.74 -15.83 20.86
C SER A 1193 -39.27 -16.01 21.19
N SER A 1194 -38.42 -15.08 20.76
CA SER A 1194 -37.00 -15.01 21.10
C SER A 1194 -36.50 -13.57 21.04
N ALA A 1195 -35.43 -13.32 21.79
CA ALA A 1195 -34.54 -12.19 21.61
C ALA A 1195 -33.12 -12.74 21.44
N VAL A 1196 -32.23 -12.00 20.80
CA VAL A 1196 -30.79 -12.30 20.69
C VAL A 1196 -30.06 -10.97 20.87
N LEU A 1197 -29.09 -10.92 21.80
CA LEU A 1197 -28.20 -9.77 21.92
C LEU A 1197 -27.22 -9.84 20.75
N LEU A 1198 -27.21 -8.80 19.91
CA LEU A 1198 -26.23 -8.66 18.84
C LEU A 1198 -24.94 -8.05 19.39
N GLY A 1199 -25.03 -7.03 20.24
CA GLY A 1199 -23.86 -6.34 20.79
C GLY A 1199 -24.23 -5.00 21.39
N THR A 1200 -23.26 -4.11 21.55
CA THR A 1200 -23.48 -2.70 21.92
C THR A 1200 -22.93 -1.76 20.85
N VAL A 1201 -23.55 -0.60 20.73
CA VAL A 1201 -23.10 0.48 19.86
C VAL A 1201 -23.09 1.77 20.67
N ASP A 1202 -21.99 2.48 20.64
CA ASP A 1202 -21.79 3.76 21.31
C ASP A 1202 -21.62 4.86 20.27
N PHE A 1203 -22.56 5.82 20.26
CA PHE A 1203 -22.52 7.01 19.42
C PHE A 1203 -22.02 8.25 20.16
N GLY A 1204 -21.61 8.12 21.43
CA GLY A 1204 -21.19 9.22 22.31
C GLY A 1204 -22.31 10.16 22.76
N GLU A 1205 -23.38 10.34 22.00
CA GLU A 1205 -24.59 11.04 22.45
C GLU A 1205 -25.85 10.32 21.94
N SER A 1206 -27.00 10.65 22.51
CA SER A 1206 -28.26 10.04 22.11
C SER A 1206 -28.65 10.38 20.67
N VAL A 1207 -28.92 9.37 19.85
CA VAL A 1207 -29.47 9.51 18.49
C VAL A 1207 -30.97 9.87 18.46
N THR A 1208 -31.39 10.84 19.29
CA THR A 1208 -32.81 11.23 19.51
C THR A 1208 -33.56 11.76 18.27
N GLY A 1209 -32.89 11.87 17.12
CA GLY A 1209 -33.43 12.27 15.82
C GLY A 1209 -33.52 11.16 14.76
N LEU A 1210 -33.15 9.91 15.08
CA LEU A 1210 -33.11 8.80 14.12
C LEU A 1210 -34.47 8.64 13.40
N ALA A 1211 -34.46 8.69 12.07
CA ALA A 1211 -35.63 8.58 11.22
C ALA A 1211 -35.51 7.41 10.24
N THR A 1212 -36.59 7.07 9.53
CA THR A 1212 -36.55 6.05 8.47
C THR A 1212 -35.50 6.36 7.38
N ALA A 1213 -35.10 7.62 7.20
CA ALA A 1213 -34.05 8.00 6.25
C ALA A 1213 -32.65 7.54 6.70
N ASN A 1214 -32.46 7.21 7.98
CA ASN A 1214 -31.22 6.66 8.54
C ASN A 1214 -31.17 5.13 8.47
N LEU A 1215 -32.09 4.47 7.75
CA LEU A 1215 -32.11 3.02 7.61
C LEU A 1215 -32.14 2.65 6.13
N VAL A 1216 -31.37 1.64 5.76
CA VAL A 1216 -31.33 1.04 4.40
C VAL A 1216 -32.53 0.12 4.16
#